data_AF-A0A059BZ05-F1
#
_entry.id   AF-A0A059BZ05-F1
#
_cell.length_a   1.000
_cell.length_b   1.000
_cell.length_c   1.000
_cell.angle_alpha   90.00
_cell.angle_beta   90.00
_cell.angle_gamma   90.00
#
_symmetry.space_group_name_H-M   'P 1'
#
loop_
_entity.id
_entity.type
_entity.pdbx_description
1 polymer ?
#
loop_
_entity_poly.entity_id
_entity_poly.type
_entity_poly.pdbx_seq_one_letter_code
_entity_poly.pdbx_strand_id
1 'polypeptide(L)'
;MASGNWSLSDVRKSSNHCSRLAVVVFVAFSLSAIWIFLPSSTTFPVQNPDLLHQENNNLGQKVTDGSSGNSQIQSQDVVNNDERSVETESGNTVQPTKADSANRAGTNQEEKIPKESSNMKTSSENKPEKSDIESKFEDETEDIQKSNHHKGVETGEKPNMEMRNTDGGQNGGEQTMASEGSDSDEKLNSSKGNDSDMDDSTKRLNAQDSLDEVKQEEKEVNQNSQRVWEDQDKNSEPQVADNNLETQEMLQESNDHSDSSNEITAQQESMSKEQNDYVWRVCNTTAGPDYIPCLDNVYAVRRLPTTMHYEHRERHCPDNPPACLVPLPAGYRKPIQWPVSRDKIWFYNVPHTDLARVKGGQNWVKVAGEYLIFPGGGTQFVHGAIPYIDRIEAAKPAIAWGKRTRVILDVGCGVGSFGGYLFERDVLTMSFAPKDEHEAQVQFALERGIPAMLAVMGTKRLPFPSGVFDAIHCARCRVPWHIEGGKLLLELNRLLRPGGYFVWSATPIYRKGPEDLGIWKEMSKLTTAMCWNFTLIKRKDKMNKVSIALYRKPTSNECIESRTKNEPPLCNGLDDANSTWNVTLQACMHKVPTDMSERGSQWPENWLHRLGKPPYWLNKVAVNGKATQGDFTADYEHWKNIISQTYLNGIGVSWSSIRNVMDMRAVYGGFAAALKDLKVWVMNVVPIDSPDTLPIIYERGLIGIYHDWCESFNTYPRSYDLLHADNLFATLKKRCKLVPVLAEVDRILRPEGILIVRDDMEIISEIESMAKSLQWEVRFTHSEDNTGLLCVQKTFWRPVNVETIASAIA
;
A
#
# COMPACT_ATOMS: atom_id res chain seq x y z
N MET A 1 29.34 25.48 -55.53
CA MET A 1 30.14 26.46 -56.31
C MET A 1 30.22 27.74 -55.49
N ALA A 2 31.34 28.47 -55.53
CA ALA A 2 31.62 29.74 -54.80
C ALA A 2 31.54 29.64 -53.24
N SER A 3 32.53 29.99 -52.40
CA SER A 3 33.40 31.20 -52.24
C SER A 3 32.59 32.47 -51.97
N GLY A 4 32.75 33.26 -50.90
CA GLY A 4 33.74 33.45 -49.81
C GLY A 4 33.17 34.61 -48.93
N ASN A 5 33.81 35.31 -47.98
CA ASN A 5 35.13 35.37 -47.31
C ASN A 5 34.85 35.91 -45.87
N TRP A 6 35.61 35.61 -44.80
CA TRP A 6 36.83 36.31 -44.30
C TRP A 6 36.76 37.85 -44.39
N SER A 7 37.13 38.69 -43.40
CA SER A 7 37.88 38.58 -42.11
C SER A 7 37.45 39.77 -41.20
N LEU A 8 37.54 39.82 -39.85
CA LEU A 8 38.57 39.49 -38.84
C LEU A 8 39.76 40.47 -38.81
N SER A 9 39.87 41.34 -37.78
CA SER A 9 41.15 41.82 -37.16
C SER A 9 40.99 42.86 -36.00
N ASP A 10 42.01 42.85 -35.13
CA ASP A 10 42.53 43.83 -34.15
C ASP A 10 41.63 44.52 -33.08
N VAL A 11 41.93 44.55 -31.77
CA VAL A 11 43.11 44.23 -30.90
C VAL A 11 44.19 45.33 -30.73
N ARG A 12 44.06 46.16 -29.67
CA ARG A 12 45.13 46.36 -28.63
C ARG A 12 44.79 47.27 -27.42
N LYS A 13 45.06 46.70 -26.24
CA LYS A 13 45.70 47.25 -25.02
C LYS A 13 45.70 48.77 -24.73
N SER A 14 45.31 49.11 -23.50
CA SER A 14 46.19 49.85 -22.56
C SER A 14 45.85 49.45 -21.10
N SER A 15 46.70 49.80 -20.12
CA SER A 15 46.62 49.29 -18.74
C SER A 15 47.22 50.24 -17.69
N ASN A 16 46.80 50.02 -16.43
CA ASN A 16 47.47 50.34 -15.15
C ASN A 16 47.08 51.62 -14.35
N HIS A 17 46.46 51.31 -13.19
CA HIS A 17 46.92 51.63 -11.82
C HIS A 17 46.36 52.87 -11.07
N CYS A 18 45.93 52.56 -9.82
CA CYS A 18 45.79 53.42 -8.64
C CYS A 18 44.84 54.65 -8.72
N SER A 19 44.12 55.04 -7.66
CA SER A 19 44.27 54.69 -6.24
C SER A 19 42.94 54.71 -5.46
N ARG A 20 43.01 54.23 -4.21
CA ARG A 20 41.97 54.27 -3.18
C ARG A 20 41.55 55.72 -2.87
N LEU A 21 40.26 56.06 -3.03
CA LEU A 21 39.64 57.17 -2.29
C LEU A 21 38.10 57.09 -2.18
N ALA A 22 37.42 56.49 -3.17
CA ALA A 22 35.94 56.50 -3.24
C ALA A 22 35.19 55.61 -2.22
N VAL A 23 35.90 54.78 -1.44
CA VAL A 23 35.27 53.79 -0.52
C VAL A 23 34.96 54.39 0.87
N VAL A 24 35.48 55.58 1.18
CA VAL A 24 35.46 56.15 2.55
C VAL A 24 34.14 56.87 2.90
N VAL A 25 33.35 57.30 1.90
CA VAL A 25 32.19 58.18 2.13
C VAL A 25 30.88 57.41 2.37
N PHE A 26 30.75 56.16 1.91
CA PHE A 26 29.50 55.39 2.00
C PHE A 26 29.42 54.39 3.18
N VAL A 27 30.50 54.23 3.96
CA VAL A 27 30.55 53.33 5.13
C VAL A 27 30.34 54.10 6.45
N ALA A 28 30.47 55.43 6.42
CA ALA A 28 30.46 56.28 7.62
C ALA A 28 29.08 56.48 8.27
N PHE A 29 27.97 56.12 7.60
CA PHE A 29 26.60 56.30 8.12
C PHE A 29 26.01 55.05 8.80
N SER A 30 26.80 53.98 8.96
CA SER A 30 26.30 52.66 9.42
C SER A 30 26.89 52.17 10.76
N LEU A 31 27.68 52.98 11.47
CA LEU A 31 28.39 52.57 12.69
C LEU A 31 28.38 53.64 13.81
N SER A 32 27.20 54.12 14.20
CA SER A 32 27.03 54.97 15.40
C SER A 32 25.68 54.76 16.11
N ALA A 33 25.19 53.52 16.15
CA ALA A 33 23.93 53.14 16.82
C ALA A 33 23.93 51.69 17.34
N ILE A 34 25.02 51.26 17.98
CA ILE A 34 25.08 50.00 18.75
C ILE A 34 25.71 50.29 20.11
N TRP A 35 25.31 49.53 21.13
CA TRP A 35 25.70 49.61 22.56
C TRP A 35 25.03 50.71 23.38
N ILE A 36 23.90 50.35 24.00
CA ILE A 36 23.74 50.36 25.47
C ILE A 36 22.57 49.44 25.88
N PHE A 37 22.85 48.53 26.84
CA PHE A 37 21.97 47.58 27.56
C PHE A 37 20.99 46.61 26.83
N LEU A 38 21.30 45.32 26.97
CA LEU A 38 20.35 44.25 27.36
C LEU A 38 20.05 44.38 28.89
N PRO A 39 18.96 43.81 29.49
CA PRO A 39 18.44 42.46 29.18
C PRO A 39 16.91 42.20 29.36
N SER A 40 16.55 40.91 29.15
CA SER A 40 15.42 40.17 29.77
C SER A 40 13.96 40.44 29.39
N SER A 41 13.36 39.41 28.75
CA SER A 41 12.00 38.87 28.98
C SER A 41 10.77 39.80 29.04
N THR A 42 10.02 39.86 27.94
CA THR A 42 8.58 40.22 27.88
C THR A 42 7.88 39.30 26.86
N THR A 43 7.13 38.28 27.30
CA THR A 43 5.65 38.29 27.43
C THR A 43 4.89 38.68 26.15
N PHE A 44 4.29 37.69 25.48
CA PHE A 44 3.27 37.92 24.45
C PHE A 44 2.00 38.55 25.08
N PRO A 45 1.25 39.40 24.35
CA PRO A 45 0.07 40.05 24.87
C PRO A 45 -1.08 39.06 25.07
N VAL A 46 -1.53 38.91 26.32
CA VAL A 46 -2.82 38.30 26.63
C VAL A 46 -3.92 39.31 26.28
N GLN A 47 -4.85 38.93 25.39
CA GLN A 47 -6.18 39.53 25.35
C GLN A 47 -7.14 38.68 26.19
N ASN A 48 -8.07 39.33 26.87
CA ASN A 48 -8.69 38.81 28.09
C ASN A 48 -9.65 37.63 27.85
N PRO A 49 -9.74 36.66 28.78
CA PRO A 49 -10.61 35.50 28.66
C PRO A 49 -12.05 35.78 29.14
N ASP A 50 -12.80 36.59 28.38
CA ASP A 50 -14.22 36.90 28.66
C ASP A 50 -15.14 36.49 27.49
N LEU A 51 -15.18 35.19 27.18
CA LEU A 51 -16.24 34.59 26.34
C LEU A 51 -16.48 33.09 26.63
N LEU A 52 -16.24 32.65 27.87
CA LEU A 52 -16.53 31.29 28.36
C LEU A 52 -17.45 31.27 29.58
N HIS A 53 -18.51 32.10 29.57
CA HIS A 53 -19.52 32.11 30.63
C HIS A 53 -20.97 32.31 30.13
N GLN A 54 -21.37 31.60 29.07
CA GLN A 54 -22.80 31.57 28.68
C GLN A 54 -23.35 30.25 28.16
N GLU A 55 -22.80 29.09 28.57
CA GLU A 55 -23.52 27.82 28.42
C GLU A 55 -23.15 26.79 29.52
N ASN A 56 -23.62 27.04 30.75
CA ASN A 56 -23.93 26.01 31.76
C ASN A 56 -24.53 26.65 33.02
N ASN A 57 -25.87 26.75 33.06
CA ASN A 57 -26.61 27.09 34.28
C ASN A 57 -28.07 26.64 34.17
N ASN A 58 -28.33 25.33 34.26
CA ASN A 58 -29.65 24.77 34.54
C ASN A 58 -29.64 23.27 34.91
N LEU A 59 -29.00 22.92 36.03
CA LEU A 59 -29.53 21.95 36.99
C LEU A 59 -28.78 22.09 38.33
N GLY A 60 -29.49 22.04 39.45
CA GLY A 60 -28.89 22.23 40.78
C GLY A 60 -29.61 21.48 41.89
N GLN A 61 -28.97 21.44 43.07
CA GLN A 61 -29.38 20.75 44.31
C GLN A 61 -29.38 19.20 44.19
N LYS A 62 -28.75 18.42 45.10
CA LYS A 62 -28.36 18.64 46.51
C LYS A 62 -26.88 18.17 46.72
N VAL A 63 -26.01 18.65 47.63
CA VAL A 63 -26.15 19.00 49.09
C VAL A 63 -26.39 17.72 49.92
N THR A 64 -25.52 17.25 50.84
CA THR A 64 -24.70 17.88 51.91
C THR A 64 -23.33 17.19 52.16
N ASP A 65 -22.38 17.95 52.72
CA ASP A 65 -21.38 17.65 53.81
C ASP A 65 -20.53 16.34 53.85
N GLY A 66 -19.28 16.32 54.35
CA GLY A 66 -18.42 17.46 54.77
C GLY A 66 -17.14 17.06 55.57
N SER A 67 -16.14 17.96 55.56
CA SER A 67 -15.00 18.16 56.49
C SER A 67 -13.96 17.04 56.82
N SER A 68 -12.67 17.41 56.71
CA SER A 68 -11.48 16.97 57.51
C SER A 68 -11.06 15.48 57.54
N GLY A 69 -9.76 15.11 57.67
CA GLY A 69 -8.52 15.90 57.70
C GLY A 69 -7.32 15.11 58.28
N ASN A 70 -6.09 15.48 57.87
CA ASN A 70 -4.78 14.93 58.31
C ASN A 70 -4.42 13.47 57.97
N SER A 71 -3.13 13.16 58.14
CA SER A 71 -2.40 11.98 57.65
C SER A 71 -1.72 11.18 58.77
N GLN A 72 -1.54 9.86 58.64
CA GLN A 72 -0.31 9.13 59.02
C GLN A 72 -0.34 7.59 58.71
N ILE A 73 0.83 7.07 58.31
CA ILE A 73 1.49 5.79 58.71
C ILE A 73 0.86 4.39 58.40
N GLN A 74 1.70 3.55 57.78
CA GLN A 74 1.87 2.08 57.77
C GLN A 74 0.73 1.07 58.07
N SER A 75 0.52 0.18 57.09
CA SER A 75 0.60 -1.31 57.14
C SER A 75 0.08 -2.14 58.34
N GLN A 76 -0.80 -3.11 58.00
CA GLN A 76 -0.89 -4.50 58.53
C GLN A 76 -1.36 -4.70 60.01
N ASP A 77 -1.95 -5.83 60.44
CA ASP A 77 -2.22 -7.16 59.83
C ASP A 77 -3.32 -7.97 60.61
N VAL A 78 -3.43 -9.30 60.38
CA VAL A 78 -4.09 -10.38 61.19
C VAL A 78 -5.65 -10.38 61.15
N VAL A 79 -6.44 -11.48 61.04
CA VAL A 79 -6.59 -12.77 61.78
C VAL A 79 -7.49 -13.71 60.92
N ASN A 80 -7.39 -15.05 60.82
CA ASN A 80 -6.40 -16.08 61.21
C ASN A 80 -6.54 -17.36 60.33
N ASN A 81 -5.60 -18.29 60.47
CA ASN A 81 -5.62 -19.66 59.89
C ASN A 81 -6.52 -20.64 60.65
N ASP A 82 -6.70 -21.85 60.10
CA ASP A 82 -6.42 -23.08 60.85
C ASP A 82 -5.84 -24.17 59.91
N GLU A 83 -5.00 -25.08 60.43
CA GLU A 83 -4.16 -25.99 59.63
C GLU A 83 -4.47 -27.48 59.83
N ARG A 84 -4.04 -28.35 58.89
CA ARG A 84 -3.14 -29.45 59.29
C ARG A 84 -2.23 -30.02 58.18
N SER A 85 -1.01 -30.35 58.59
CA SER A 85 0.13 -30.92 57.84
C SER A 85 -0.02 -32.43 57.55
N VAL A 86 0.83 -33.08 56.74
CA VAL A 86 2.21 -33.55 57.04
C VAL A 86 2.99 -33.94 55.77
N GLU A 87 4.32 -33.80 55.80
CA GLU A 87 5.32 -34.14 54.76
C GLU A 87 5.65 -35.66 54.71
N THR A 88 6.25 -36.24 53.66
CA THR A 88 7.73 -36.34 53.47
C THR A 88 8.12 -37.02 52.14
N GLU A 89 9.42 -37.23 51.89
CA GLU A 89 10.07 -37.40 50.58
C GLU A 89 10.27 -38.84 50.02
N SER A 90 10.60 -38.90 48.72
CA SER A 90 11.43 -39.94 48.03
C SER A 90 10.82 -41.33 47.80
N GLY A 91 11.45 -42.19 46.97
CA GLY A 91 11.12 -43.63 47.03
C GLY A 91 11.52 -44.57 45.88
N ASN A 92 11.32 -44.22 44.61
CA ASN A 92 11.82 -44.93 43.40
C ASN A 92 11.32 -46.39 43.09
N THR A 93 11.24 -46.70 41.78
CA THR A 93 11.38 -48.04 41.13
C THR A 93 10.18 -49.04 40.99
N VAL A 94 10.25 -49.81 39.86
CA VAL A 94 9.61 -51.12 39.54
C VAL A 94 8.16 -51.17 38.96
N GLN A 95 8.11 -51.29 37.62
CA GLN A 95 7.08 -51.92 36.75
C GLN A 95 7.18 -53.47 36.80
N PRO A 96 6.36 -54.32 36.09
CA PRO A 96 5.21 -54.08 35.18
C PRO A 96 3.94 -54.91 35.62
N THR A 97 2.85 -55.15 34.86
CA THR A 97 2.71 -56.06 33.67
C THR A 97 1.39 -55.88 32.88
N LYS A 98 1.50 -55.92 31.53
CA LYS A 98 0.71 -56.67 30.50
C LYS A 98 -0.83 -56.82 30.67
N ALA A 99 -1.63 -56.31 29.72
CA ALA A 99 -2.24 -57.04 28.56
C ALA A 99 -3.55 -57.80 28.92
N ASP A 100 -4.54 -58.11 28.08
CA ASP A 100 -4.73 -58.16 26.60
C ASP A 100 -6.19 -57.69 26.26
N SER A 101 -6.49 -56.97 25.18
CA SER A 101 -6.70 -57.34 23.75
C SER A 101 -8.09 -57.93 23.33
N ALA A 102 -8.82 -57.13 22.53
CA ALA A 102 -9.63 -57.47 21.34
C ALA A 102 -11.12 -57.96 21.39
N ASN A 103 -11.86 -57.55 20.32
CA ASN A 103 -13.03 -58.19 19.65
C ASN A 103 -14.45 -58.19 20.30
N ARG A 104 -15.59 -58.34 19.57
CA ARG A 104 -16.02 -57.98 18.17
C ARG A 104 -17.53 -58.30 17.93
N ALA A 105 -18.32 -57.34 17.37
CA ALA A 105 -19.59 -57.48 16.59
C ALA A 105 -20.89 -58.15 17.16
N GLY A 106 -22.07 -57.53 16.85
CA GLY A 106 -23.43 -58.16 16.83
C GLY A 106 -24.45 -57.66 17.90
N THR A 107 -25.80 -57.77 17.75
CA THR A 107 -26.68 -58.01 16.56
C THR A 107 -28.14 -57.49 16.82
N ASN A 108 -29.05 -57.66 15.83
CA ASN A 108 -30.42 -57.12 15.65
C ASN A 108 -31.60 -57.60 16.56
N GLN A 109 -32.46 -56.62 16.96
CA GLN A 109 -33.95 -56.51 16.83
C GLN A 109 -35.00 -57.43 17.54
N GLU A 110 -36.25 -56.89 17.57
CA GLU A 110 -37.58 -57.44 17.98
C GLU A 110 -37.91 -57.52 19.50
N GLU A 111 -39.14 -57.27 20.04
CA GLU A 111 -40.45 -56.88 19.44
C GLU A 111 -41.42 -56.06 20.38
N LYS A 112 -42.65 -55.79 19.88
CA LYS A 112 -43.82 -54.93 20.27
C LYS A 112 -44.40 -55.09 21.72
N ILE A 113 -44.94 -54.07 22.43
CA ILE A 113 -46.21 -53.25 22.29
C ILE A 113 -47.51 -54.08 22.50
N PRO A 114 -48.43 -53.79 23.49
CA PRO A 114 -49.52 -52.77 23.34
C PRO A 114 -50.32 -52.21 24.61
N LYS A 115 -51.13 -51.13 24.43
CA LYS A 115 -52.55 -50.82 24.87
C LYS A 115 -53.08 -50.97 26.35
N GLU A 116 -54.13 -50.29 26.89
CA GLU A 116 -55.01 -49.12 26.53
C GLU A 116 -55.92 -48.64 27.73
N SER A 117 -56.82 -47.65 27.49
CA SER A 117 -58.02 -47.20 28.29
C SER A 117 -57.82 -46.16 29.43
N SER A 118 -58.76 -45.26 29.79
CA SER A 118 -59.94 -44.65 29.11
C SER A 118 -60.65 -43.59 30.00
N ASN A 119 -61.20 -42.48 29.47
CA ASN A 119 -62.55 -41.95 29.83
C ASN A 119 -63.03 -40.68 29.07
N MET A 120 -64.31 -40.31 29.28
CA MET A 120 -65.19 -39.53 28.38
C MET A 120 -65.62 -38.12 28.87
N LYS A 121 -65.81 -37.18 27.90
CA LYS A 121 -66.88 -36.13 27.78
C LYS A 121 -67.00 -35.02 28.87
N THR A 122 -67.82 -33.94 28.81
CA THR A 122 -68.35 -32.95 27.80
C THR A 122 -68.79 -31.68 28.63
N SER A 123 -69.61 -30.66 28.29
CA SER A 123 -70.51 -30.30 27.16
C SER A 123 -70.97 -28.81 27.24
N SER A 124 -71.01 -28.11 26.08
CA SER A 124 -71.89 -26.97 25.69
C SER A 124 -72.03 -25.70 26.61
N GLU A 125 -72.46 -24.50 26.16
CA GLU A 125 -73.22 -24.10 24.95
C GLU A 125 -73.12 -22.59 24.57
N ASN A 126 -73.62 -22.24 23.37
CA ASN A 126 -74.13 -20.93 22.89
C ASN A 126 -73.23 -19.87 22.19
N LYS A 127 -73.89 -19.17 21.24
CA LYS A 127 -73.46 -18.21 20.16
C LYS A 127 -74.71 -17.33 19.84
N PRO A 128 -74.72 -16.38 18.86
CA PRO A 128 -73.67 -15.70 18.10
C PRO A 128 -73.71 -14.16 18.41
N GLU A 129 -73.67 -13.11 17.56
CA GLU A 129 -73.49 -12.78 16.11
C GLU A 129 -73.04 -11.26 16.06
N LYS A 130 -72.76 -10.49 14.99
CA LYS A 130 -72.75 -10.56 13.51
C LYS A 130 -71.89 -9.39 12.95
N SER A 131 -71.59 -9.39 11.64
CA SER A 131 -71.40 -8.22 10.74
C SER A 131 -70.29 -7.17 11.02
N ASP A 132 -69.56 -6.62 10.04
CA ASP A 132 -69.44 -6.96 8.60
C ASP A 132 -68.22 -6.28 7.93
N ILE A 133 -67.92 -6.71 6.69
CA ILE A 133 -67.04 -6.11 5.64
C ILE A 133 -65.52 -6.30 5.77
N GLU A 134 -64.98 -7.03 4.79
CA GLU A 134 -63.56 -7.10 4.39
C GLU A 134 -63.27 -6.16 3.20
N SER A 135 -61.99 -5.93 2.88
CA SER A 135 -61.50 -6.14 1.51
C SER A 135 -59.97 -6.31 1.47
N LYS A 136 -59.50 -7.23 0.63
CA LYS A 136 -58.08 -7.37 0.25
C LYS A 136 -57.71 -6.37 -0.86
N PHE A 137 -56.41 -6.19 -1.09
CA PHE A 137 -55.85 -6.14 -2.44
C PHE A 137 -54.61 -7.04 -2.52
N GLU A 138 -54.34 -7.62 -3.68
CA GLU A 138 -53.38 -8.72 -3.89
C GLU A 138 -52.23 -8.32 -4.83
N ASP A 139 -51.19 -9.15 -4.90
CA ASP A 139 -50.10 -9.03 -5.89
C ASP A 139 -50.61 -9.30 -7.31
N GLU A 140 -50.00 -8.65 -8.31
CA GLU A 140 -49.98 -9.16 -9.69
C GLU A 140 -48.57 -9.06 -10.29
N THR A 141 -48.04 -10.20 -10.69
CA THR A 141 -46.93 -10.34 -11.65
C THR A 141 -47.26 -11.50 -12.57
N GLU A 142 -47.24 -11.32 -13.90
CA GLU A 142 -46.92 -12.43 -14.82
C GLU A 142 -46.48 -11.95 -16.21
N ASP A 143 -45.67 -12.78 -16.86
CA ASP A 143 -45.37 -12.75 -18.30
C ASP A 143 -46.52 -13.36 -19.11
N ILE A 144 -46.52 -13.18 -20.45
CA ILE A 144 -46.77 -14.29 -21.41
C ILE A 144 -46.43 -13.88 -22.85
N GLN A 145 -46.02 -14.85 -23.68
CA GLN A 145 -45.66 -14.65 -25.08
C GLN A 145 -46.73 -15.16 -26.08
N LYS A 146 -46.79 -14.45 -27.23
CA LYS A 146 -47.00 -14.95 -28.61
C LYS A 146 -48.41 -15.35 -29.13
N SER A 147 -48.64 -14.80 -30.34
CA SER A 147 -49.22 -15.40 -31.55
C SER A 147 -50.72 -15.73 -31.65
N ASN A 148 -51.38 -15.09 -32.64
CA ASN A 148 -52.02 -15.84 -33.73
C ASN A 148 -52.18 -15.02 -35.04
N HIS A 149 -52.68 -15.66 -36.11
CA HIS A 149 -52.64 -15.22 -37.53
C HIS A 149 -53.85 -14.39 -38.02
N HIS A 150 -53.64 -13.57 -39.07
CA HIS A 150 -54.51 -13.22 -40.25
C HIS A 150 -56.04 -12.94 -40.07
N LYS A 151 -56.76 -12.16 -40.91
CA LYS A 151 -56.65 -11.92 -42.38
C LYS A 151 -57.57 -10.73 -42.85
N GLY A 152 -57.11 -9.90 -43.79
CA GLY A 152 -57.94 -9.01 -44.66
C GLY A 152 -58.64 -7.78 -44.01
N VAL A 153 -59.19 -6.81 -44.76
CA VAL A 153 -59.15 -6.53 -46.22
C VAL A 153 -59.54 -5.04 -46.48
N GLU A 154 -58.82 -4.36 -47.41
CA GLU A 154 -59.20 -3.12 -48.17
C GLU A 154 -59.58 -1.81 -47.40
N THR A 155 -59.58 -0.58 -47.97
CA THR A 155 -59.21 -0.04 -49.31
C THR A 155 -58.69 1.42 -49.21
N GLY A 156 -57.77 1.84 -50.11
CA GLY A 156 -57.52 3.25 -50.55
C GLY A 156 -57.05 4.32 -49.52
N GLU A 157 -56.45 5.45 -49.90
CA GLU A 157 -55.72 5.82 -51.13
C GLU A 157 -54.71 6.97 -50.81
N LYS A 158 -53.71 7.20 -51.68
CA LYS A 158 -52.73 8.32 -51.66
C LYS A 158 -53.04 9.25 -52.86
N PRO A 159 -52.79 10.58 -52.84
CA PRO A 159 -51.48 11.24 -52.65
C PRO A 159 -51.51 12.40 -51.62
N ASN A 160 -50.43 12.92 -51.01
CA ASN A 160 -49.03 13.22 -51.42
C ASN A 160 -48.84 14.54 -52.22
N MET A 161 -48.16 15.53 -51.62
CA MET A 161 -46.89 16.16 -52.11
C MET A 161 -46.73 17.65 -51.71
N GLU A 162 -45.50 18.00 -51.28
CA GLU A 162 -44.82 19.33 -51.21
C GLU A 162 -45.55 20.57 -50.60
N MET A 163 -45.02 21.36 -49.64
CA MET A 163 -43.67 21.91 -49.35
C MET A 163 -43.34 23.22 -50.09
N ARG A 164 -43.40 24.38 -49.39
CA ARG A 164 -42.29 25.36 -49.23
C ARG A 164 -42.61 26.64 -48.42
N ASN A 165 -41.67 26.97 -47.52
CA ASN A 165 -41.06 28.30 -47.24
C ASN A 165 -41.85 29.52 -46.69
N THR A 166 -41.15 30.25 -45.77
CA THR A 166 -41.05 31.74 -45.62
C THR A 166 -42.29 32.57 -45.21
N ASP A 167 -42.21 33.67 -44.43
CA ASP A 167 -41.11 34.27 -43.63
C ASP A 167 -41.65 35.26 -42.56
N GLY A 168 -40.78 35.71 -41.63
CA GLY A 168 -40.71 37.10 -41.10
C GLY A 168 -41.80 37.72 -40.17
N GLY A 169 -41.36 38.65 -39.30
CA GLY A 169 -42.18 39.67 -38.59
C GLY A 169 -42.91 39.19 -37.30
N GLN A 170 -42.59 39.54 -36.05
CA GLN A 170 -41.87 40.64 -35.37
C GLN A 170 -42.73 41.87 -34.95
N ASN A 171 -42.59 42.27 -33.68
CA ASN A 171 -43.21 43.41 -32.95
C ASN A 171 -44.72 43.30 -32.61
N GLY A 172 -45.24 43.89 -31.51
CA GLY A 172 -44.60 44.63 -30.41
C GLY A 172 -45.62 45.23 -29.40
N GLY A 173 -45.14 45.83 -28.30
CA GLY A 173 -45.92 46.44 -27.19
C GLY A 173 -45.64 45.76 -25.84
N GLU A 174 -45.20 46.39 -24.74
CA GLU A 174 -45.63 47.63 -24.02
C GLU A 174 -46.98 47.49 -23.28
N GLN A 175 -47.19 47.88 -22.02
CA GLN A 175 -46.33 48.46 -20.94
C GLN A 175 -46.77 47.84 -19.56
N THR A 176 -46.50 48.26 -18.31
CA THR A 176 -46.06 49.51 -17.60
C THR A 176 -45.40 49.07 -16.26
N MET A 177 -44.42 49.79 -15.66
CA MET A 177 -44.52 50.76 -14.51
C MET A 177 -45.28 50.29 -13.24
N ALA A 178 -44.83 50.49 -11.99
CA ALA A 178 -43.65 51.19 -11.44
C ALA A 178 -43.18 50.53 -10.10
N SER A 179 -41.89 50.54 -9.70
CA SER A 179 -41.21 51.43 -8.70
C SER A 179 -41.91 51.55 -7.32
N GLU A 180 -41.23 51.71 -6.18
CA GLU A 180 -39.87 52.20 -5.83
C GLU A 180 -39.13 51.13 -4.97
N GLY A 181 -37.83 51.16 -4.61
CA GLY A 181 -36.83 52.23 -4.39
C GLY A 181 -36.41 52.22 -2.89
N SER A 182 -35.17 52.46 -2.46
CA SER A 182 -33.96 52.97 -3.13
C SER A 182 -32.67 52.50 -2.39
N ASP A 183 -31.62 52.18 -3.17
CA ASP A 183 -30.23 52.74 -3.16
C ASP A 183 -29.40 52.79 -1.84
N SER A 184 -28.06 52.87 -1.83
CA SER A 184 -26.99 53.02 -2.85
C SER A 184 -25.73 52.25 -2.37
N ASP A 185 -24.89 51.58 -3.19
CA ASP A 185 -23.94 52.10 -4.22
C ASP A 185 -22.74 52.91 -3.65
N GLU A 186 -21.51 52.89 -4.22
CA GLU A 186 -21.09 52.47 -5.57
C GLU A 186 -19.58 52.07 -5.68
N LYS A 187 -19.20 51.27 -6.72
CA LYS A 187 -17.90 51.20 -7.48
C LYS A 187 -16.53 51.02 -6.75
N LEU A 188 -15.50 50.38 -7.33
CA LEU A 188 -14.86 50.61 -8.64
C LEU A 188 -14.11 49.38 -9.22
N ASN A 189 -13.72 49.47 -10.51
CA ASN A 189 -13.24 48.40 -11.41
C ASN A 189 -11.80 47.89 -11.20
N SER A 190 -11.50 46.69 -11.73
CA SER A 190 -10.35 46.51 -12.67
C SER A 190 -10.42 45.27 -13.58
N SER A 191 -10.23 45.49 -14.89
CA SER A 191 -9.64 44.62 -15.94
C SER A 191 -9.82 43.08 -15.96
N LYS A 192 -10.29 42.57 -17.11
CA LYS A 192 -9.91 41.25 -17.64
C LYS A 192 -8.44 41.26 -18.08
N GLY A 193 -7.78 40.09 -17.99
CA GLY A 193 -6.58 39.75 -18.75
C GLY A 193 -6.67 38.28 -19.18
N ASN A 194 -6.21 37.97 -20.39
CA ASN A 194 -6.04 36.58 -20.84
C ASN A 194 -4.61 36.13 -20.50
N ASP A 195 -4.43 34.83 -20.31
CA ASP A 195 -3.25 34.12 -20.81
C ASP A 195 -3.74 32.88 -21.55
N SER A 196 -3.26 32.71 -22.78
CA SER A 196 -3.46 31.53 -23.63
C SER A 196 -2.13 31.22 -24.34
N ASP A 197 -2.14 30.15 -25.12
CA ASP A 197 -1.03 29.71 -25.98
C ASP A 197 0.07 28.96 -25.18
N MET A 198 0.71 27.92 -25.73
CA MET A 198 0.65 27.45 -27.12
C MET A 198 -0.22 26.21 -27.32
N ASP A 199 -0.98 26.23 -28.41
CA ASP A 199 -1.35 25.06 -29.21
C ASP A 199 -0.43 25.04 -30.45
N ASP A 200 -0.16 23.86 -31.05
CA ASP A 200 0.26 23.82 -32.45
C ASP A 200 -0.30 22.60 -33.20
N SER A 201 -1.52 22.81 -33.70
CA SER A 201 -1.88 22.59 -35.11
C SER A 201 -1.50 21.25 -35.76
N THR A 202 -2.45 20.32 -35.71
CA THR A 202 -2.49 19.16 -36.61
C THR A 202 -2.35 19.60 -38.09
N LYS A 203 -1.33 19.13 -38.82
CA LYS A 203 -1.33 19.13 -40.29
C LYS A 203 -1.68 17.75 -40.85
N ARG A 204 -2.96 17.57 -41.19
CA ARG A 204 -3.37 16.51 -42.13
C ARG A 204 -2.98 16.93 -43.56
N LEU A 205 -2.39 16.01 -44.30
CA LEU A 205 -2.40 16.03 -45.77
C LEU A 205 -2.94 14.68 -46.24
N ASN A 206 -4.00 14.72 -47.04
CA ASN A 206 -4.43 13.55 -47.78
C ASN A 206 -3.60 13.45 -49.08
N ALA A 207 -3.13 12.26 -49.40
CA ALA A 207 -2.74 11.87 -50.75
C ALA A 207 -3.42 10.52 -51.05
N GLN A 208 -3.86 10.33 -52.29
CA GLN A 208 -4.80 9.29 -52.70
C GLN A 208 -4.22 8.58 -53.93
N ASP A 209 -4.34 7.25 -53.97
CA ASP A 209 -4.19 6.31 -55.09
C ASP A 209 -3.07 6.49 -56.14
N SER A 210 -2.21 5.48 -56.23
CA SER A 210 -1.98 4.78 -57.51
C SER A 210 -1.37 3.39 -57.29
N LEU A 211 -2.06 2.34 -57.74
CA LEU A 211 -1.49 1.02 -58.01
C LEU A 211 -0.79 1.04 -59.37
N ASP A 212 0.21 0.19 -59.58
CA ASP A 212 0.29 -0.63 -60.79
C ASP A 212 1.22 -1.84 -60.59
N GLU A 213 1.04 -2.89 -61.40
CA GLU A 213 1.66 -4.22 -61.24
C GLU A 213 2.95 -4.40 -62.07
N VAL A 214 3.65 -5.54 -61.88
CA VAL A 214 3.83 -6.60 -62.92
C VAL A 214 4.78 -7.73 -62.46
N LYS A 215 4.21 -8.93 -62.27
CA LYS A 215 4.67 -10.30 -62.65
C LYS A 215 6.05 -10.84 -62.16
N GLN A 216 6.09 -11.96 -61.43
CA GLN A 216 6.26 -13.38 -61.89
C GLN A 216 7.66 -13.67 -62.53
N GLU A 217 8.36 -14.78 -62.26
CA GLU A 217 7.99 -16.01 -61.52
C GLU A 217 9.21 -16.82 -61.00
N GLU A 218 8.94 -17.72 -60.05
CA GLU A 218 9.65 -18.95 -59.65
C GLU A 218 11.18 -19.06 -59.60
N LYS A 219 11.68 -19.44 -58.40
CA LYS A 219 12.28 -20.78 -58.21
C LYS A 219 12.20 -21.27 -56.77
N GLU A 220 11.82 -22.53 -56.59
CA GLU A 220 11.76 -23.19 -55.28
C GLU A 220 13.16 -23.59 -54.76
N VAL A 221 13.35 -23.49 -53.44
CA VAL A 221 13.93 -24.60 -52.64
C VAL A 221 13.15 -24.69 -51.34
N ASN A 222 12.55 -25.85 -51.08
CA ASN A 222 11.84 -26.19 -49.85
C ASN A 222 12.65 -27.25 -49.09
N GLN A 223 12.90 -27.06 -47.79
CA GLN A 223 13.03 -28.20 -46.89
C GLN A 223 12.69 -27.86 -45.43
N ASN A 224 12.09 -28.85 -44.76
CA ASN A 224 11.46 -28.79 -43.45
C ASN A 224 11.88 -30.06 -42.67
N SER A 225 12.15 -29.98 -41.37
CA SER A 225 11.98 -31.12 -40.45
C SER A 225 12.06 -30.76 -38.96
N GLN A 226 11.28 -31.49 -38.16
CA GLN A 226 11.30 -31.48 -36.69
C GLN A 226 12.08 -32.70 -36.16
N ARG A 227 12.53 -32.63 -34.90
CA ARG A 227 12.48 -33.69 -33.84
C ARG A 227 13.21 -33.12 -32.59
N VAL A 228 12.63 -33.08 -31.38
CA VAL A 228 12.04 -34.15 -30.54
C VAL A 228 13.07 -35.20 -30.13
N TRP A 229 13.36 -35.26 -28.84
CA TRP A 229 14.03 -36.35 -28.13
C TRP A 229 13.37 -36.55 -26.77
N GLU A 230 13.21 -37.80 -26.36
CA GLU A 230 12.72 -38.26 -25.05
C GLU A 230 13.75 -39.26 -24.48
N ASP A 231 13.79 -39.43 -23.15
CA ASP A 231 14.70 -40.37 -22.47
C ASP A 231 14.12 -41.80 -22.38
N GLN A 232 14.96 -42.84 -22.59
CA GLN A 232 15.35 -43.83 -21.56
C GLN A 232 16.05 -45.11 -22.11
N ASP A 233 16.95 -45.69 -21.28
CA ASP A 233 17.38 -47.10 -21.17
C ASP A 233 17.96 -47.88 -22.41
N LYS A 234 19.09 -48.62 -22.38
CA LYS A 234 19.82 -49.31 -21.29
C LYS A 234 21.13 -50.01 -21.79
N ASN A 235 22.00 -50.34 -20.83
CA ASN A 235 23.05 -51.41 -20.80
C ASN A 235 24.27 -51.41 -21.75
N SER A 236 25.49 -51.29 -21.17
CA SER A 236 26.49 -52.37 -21.09
C SER A 236 27.48 -52.14 -19.92
N GLU A 237 27.99 -53.21 -19.31
CA GLU A 237 29.06 -53.27 -18.28
C GLU A 237 30.41 -53.75 -18.92
N PRO A 238 31.60 -53.88 -18.25
CA PRO A 238 31.81 -54.33 -16.86
C PRO A 238 33.03 -53.80 -16.00
N GLN A 239 32.84 -53.89 -14.67
CA GLN A 239 33.76 -54.37 -13.60
C GLN A 239 35.05 -53.64 -13.09
N VAL A 240 35.01 -53.36 -11.77
CA VAL A 240 35.93 -53.77 -10.65
C VAL A 240 37.33 -53.15 -10.47
N ALA A 241 37.52 -52.52 -9.28
CA ALA A 241 38.63 -52.76 -8.34
C ALA A 241 38.26 -52.28 -6.92
N ASP A 242 38.52 -53.07 -5.88
CA ASP A 242 38.19 -52.75 -4.46
C ASP A 242 39.29 -51.96 -3.73
N ASN A 243 38.93 -51.28 -2.63
CA ASN A 243 39.29 -51.71 -1.26
C ASN A 243 38.80 -50.73 -0.17
N ASN A 244 38.15 -51.28 0.86
CA ASN A 244 38.00 -50.65 2.19
C ASN A 244 39.05 -51.23 3.14
N LEU A 245 39.50 -50.45 4.14
CA LEU A 245 39.74 -51.01 5.48
C LEU A 245 39.61 -49.93 6.57
N GLU A 246 38.97 -50.31 7.67
CA GLU A 246 38.84 -49.51 8.89
C GLU A 246 40.08 -49.69 9.79
N THR A 247 40.27 -48.81 10.77
CA THR A 247 40.95 -49.17 12.03
C THR A 247 40.35 -48.35 13.17
N GLN A 248 39.98 -49.02 14.26
CA GLN A 248 39.35 -48.41 15.43
C GLN A 248 40.37 -48.15 16.56
N GLU A 249 39.92 -47.50 17.63
CA GLU A 249 40.69 -46.85 18.68
C GLU A 249 41.58 -47.77 19.54
N MET A 250 42.58 -47.15 20.19
CA MET A 250 43.17 -47.61 21.45
C MET A 250 43.40 -46.40 22.36
N LEU A 251 43.05 -46.55 23.64
CA LEU A 251 43.12 -45.50 24.68
C LEU A 251 44.52 -45.38 25.29
N GLN A 252 44.88 -44.17 25.72
CA GLN A 252 45.80 -43.98 26.85
C GLN A 252 45.54 -42.63 27.54
N GLU A 253 45.32 -42.66 28.86
CA GLU A 253 45.17 -41.47 29.71
C GLU A 253 46.50 -41.09 30.37
N SER A 254 46.71 -39.79 30.59
CA SER A 254 47.54 -39.28 31.69
C SER A 254 47.14 -37.84 32.03
N ASN A 255 46.85 -37.58 33.30
CA ASN A 255 46.58 -36.22 33.81
C ASN A 255 47.87 -35.39 33.91
N ASP A 256 47.77 -34.07 33.76
CA ASP A 256 47.81 -33.17 34.93
C ASP A 256 47.45 -31.70 34.58
N HIS A 257 47.01 -30.95 35.59
CA HIS A 257 46.71 -29.51 35.50
C HIS A 257 47.94 -28.63 35.76
N SER A 258 48.06 -27.50 35.04
CA SER A 258 48.08 -26.13 35.65
C SER A 258 48.36 -25.03 34.59
N ASP A 259 48.02 -23.79 34.97
CA ASP A 259 48.27 -22.49 34.32
C ASP A 259 48.04 -22.34 32.79
N SER A 260 46.96 -21.73 32.30
CA SER A 260 46.13 -20.55 32.68
C SER A 260 46.52 -19.20 32.04
N SER A 261 45.49 -18.42 31.75
CA SER A 261 45.47 -16.94 31.70
C SER A 261 46.10 -16.17 30.53
N ASN A 262 46.95 -16.74 29.66
CA ASN A 262 47.70 -15.92 28.66
C ASN A 262 47.35 -16.07 27.17
N GLU A 263 46.71 -17.16 26.70
CA GLU A 263 46.47 -17.33 25.24
C GLU A 263 45.20 -16.65 24.71
N ILE A 264 44.18 -16.45 25.56
CA ILE A 264 42.89 -15.84 25.15
C ILE A 264 43.10 -14.40 24.66
N THR A 265 43.97 -13.63 25.33
CA THR A 265 44.31 -12.26 24.96
C THR A 265 44.97 -12.19 23.57
N ALA A 266 45.86 -13.13 23.26
CA ALA A 266 46.56 -13.19 21.96
C ALA A 266 45.63 -13.57 20.80
N GLN A 267 44.59 -14.38 21.05
CA GLN A 267 43.56 -14.68 20.06
C GLN A 267 42.59 -13.50 19.84
N GLN A 268 42.31 -12.69 20.88
CA GLN A 268 41.49 -11.47 20.72
C GLN A 268 42.22 -10.33 19.99
N GLU A 269 43.54 -10.17 20.18
CA GLU A 269 44.31 -9.16 19.43
C GLU A 269 44.60 -9.56 17.97
N SER A 270 44.66 -10.86 17.65
CA SER A 270 45.01 -11.31 16.29
C SER A 270 43.86 -11.24 15.27
N MET A 271 42.61 -11.06 15.71
CA MET A 271 41.46 -10.79 14.83
C MET A 271 41.34 -9.32 14.38
N SER A 272 42.29 -8.44 14.74
CA SER A 272 42.21 -6.98 14.48
C SER A 272 42.55 -6.54 13.05
N LYS A 273 42.39 -7.41 12.05
CA LYS A 273 42.63 -7.15 10.62
C LYS A 273 41.60 -7.93 9.79
N GLU A 274 40.84 -7.34 8.87
CA GLU A 274 40.91 -5.98 8.32
C GLU A 274 39.80 -5.08 8.89
N GLN A 275 40.18 -3.93 9.46
CA GLN A 275 39.21 -2.90 9.85
C GLN A 275 38.82 -2.10 8.60
N ASN A 276 37.81 -2.57 7.87
CA ASN A 276 37.24 -1.87 6.72
C ASN A 276 36.75 -0.48 7.14
N ASP A 277 37.50 0.56 6.78
CA ASP A 277 37.20 1.95 7.14
C ASP A 277 36.11 2.51 6.21
N TYR A 278 34.85 2.26 6.57
CA TYR A 278 33.68 2.65 5.78
C TYR A 278 33.46 4.17 5.82
N VAL A 279 34.01 4.89 4.83
CA VAL A 279 33.93 6.36 4.74
C VAL A 279 32.56 6.83 4.22
N TRP A 280 31.62 7.05 5.14
CA TRP A 280 30.29 7.60 4.82
C TRP A 280 30.31 9.09 4.49
N ARG A 281 29.36 9.53 3.64
CA ARG A 281 29.17 10.92 3.20
C ARG A 281 27.68 11.28 3.14
N VAL A 282 27.33 12.55 3.25
CA VAL A 282 25.95 13.04 3.07
C VAL A 282 25.64 13.22 1.59
N CYS A 283 24.48 12.76 1.14
CA CYS A 283 23.99 13.01 -0.22
C CYS A 283 23.69 14.50 -0.44
N ASN A 284 24.36 15.13 -1.39
CA ASN A 284 24.00 16.45 -1.94
C ASN A 284 23.27 16.26 -3.27
N THR A 285 21.97 16.55 -3.26
CA THR A 285 21.04 16.42 -4.40
C THR A 285 19.99 17.52 -4.34
N THR A 286 19.29 17.76 -5.46
CA THR A 286 18.24 18.78 -5.54
C THR A 286 17.09 18.52 -4.55
N ALA A 287 16.79 17.23 -4.28
CA ALA A 287 15.72 16.80 -3.37
C ALA A 287 16.14 16.79 -1.87
N GLY A 288 17.41 17.07 -1.56
CA GLY A 288 17.92 17.22 -0.19
C GLY A 288 17.51 16.09 0.76
N PRO A 289 16.73 16.38 1.84
CA PRO A 289 16.32 15.36 2.81
C PRO A 289 15.27 14.38 2.28
N ASP A 290 14.63 14.64 1.14
CA ASP A 290 13.57 13.80 0.56
C ASP A 290 14.04 13.13 -0.76
N TYR A 291 15.35 12.91 -0.86
CA TYR A 291 16.01 12.22 -1.95
C TYR A 291 15.68 10.71 -2.00
N ILE A 292 15.29 10.26 -3.19
CA ILE A 292 14.94 8.87 -3.53
C ILE A 292 15.64 8.51 -4.84
N PRO A 293 16.75 7.74 -4.81
CA PRO A 293 17.61 7.51 -5.98
C PRO A 293 16.91 7.10 -7.27
N CYS A 294 15.88 6.24 -7.20
CA CYS A 294 15.14 5.77 -8.37
C CYS A 294 14.00 6.69 -8.84
N LEU A 295 13.72 7.81 -8.16
CA LEU A 295 12.67 8.77 -8.55
C LEU A 295 13.24 10.18 -8.81
N ASP A 296 14.40 10.49 -8.26
CA ASP A 296 15.09 11.79 -8.43
C ASP A 296 16.27 11.71 -9.43
N ASN A 297 16.30 10.70 -10.30
CA ASN A 297 17.29 10.55 -11.38
C ASN A 297 16.97 11.48 -12.56
N VAL A 298 17.17 12.78 -12.35
CA VAL A 298 16.96 13.86 -13.33
C VAL A 298 17.70 13.57 -14.64
N TYR A 299 18.89 12.95 -14.58
CA TYR A 299 19.68 12.57 -15.76
C TYR A 299 18.97 11.55 -16.67
N ALA A 300 18.33 10.52 -16.10
CA ALA A 300 17.53 9.56 -16.85
C ALA A 300 16.21 10.18 -17.33
N VAL A 301 15.50 10.91 -16.47
CA VAL A 301 14.22 11.55 -16.81
C VAL A 301 14.37 12.55 -17.97
N ARG A 302 15.47 13.32 -18.02
CA ARG A 302 15.81 14.23 -19.14
C ARG A 302 16.12 13.54 -20.46
N ARG A 303 16.25 12.21 -20.48
CA ARG A 303 16.54 11.40 -21.67
C ARG A 303 15.37 10.56 -22.15
N LEU A 304 14.22 10.64 -21.47
CA LEU A 304 13.00 9.97 -21.93
C LEU A 304 12.55 10.59 -23.26
N PRO A 305 12.15 9.79 -24.27
CA PRO A 305 11.67 10.30 -25.55
C PRO A 305 10.30 11.00 -25.42
N THR A 306 9.59 10.76 -24.32
CA THR A 306 8.31 11.39 -24.00
C THR A 306 8.11 11.43 -22.48
N THR A 307 7.22 12.31 -22.02
CA THR A 307 6.75 12.37 -20.62
C THR A 307 5.29 11.90 -20.48
N MET A 308 4.69 11.43 -21.58
CA MET A 308 3.35 10.81 -21.62
C MET A 308 3.22 9.65 -20.62
N HIS A 309 1.98 9.30 -20.29
CA HIS A 309 1.63 8.25 -19.32
C HIS A 309 2.33 8.42 -17.95
N TYR A 310 2.85 9.61 -17.63
CA TYR A 310 3.68 9.84 -16.44
C TYR A 310 4.95 8.96 -16.39
N GLU A 311 5.54 8.58 -17.52
CA GLU A 311 6.83 7.88 -17.60
C GLU A 311 7.91 8.56 -16.74
N HIS A 312 7.91 9.90 -16.71
CA HIS A 312 8.76 10.74 -15.87
C HIS A 312 8.57 10.59 -14.35
N ARG A 313 7.60 9.79 -13.88
CA ARG A 313 7.34 9.44 -12.47
C ARG A 313 7.43 7.94 -12.19
N GLU A 314 7.85 7.15 -13.18
CA GLU A 314 8.20 5.74 -13.00
C GLU A 314 9.60 5.61 -12.37
N ARG A 315 10.05 4.37 -12.14
CA ARG A 315 11.35 4.09 -11.51
C ARG A 315 12.47 4.18 -12.54
N HIS A 316 13.39 5.12 -12.35
CA HIS A 316 14.58 5.36 -13.16
C HIS A 316 15.83 5.23 -12.26
N CYS A 317 16.17 4.01 -11.86
CA CYS A 317 17.30 3.78 -10.96
C CYS A 317 18.65 4.16 -11.61
N PRO A 318 19.64 4.66 -10.83
CA PRO A 318 20.98 4.93 -11.34
C PRO A 318 21.79 3.64 -11.50
N ASP A 319 22.64 3.55 -12.54
CA ASP A 319 23.45 2.37 -12.85
C ASP A 319 24.38 1.92 -11.70
N ASN A 320 24.77 2.88 -10.84
CA ASN A 320 25.48 2.64 -9.60
C ASN A 320 24.61 3.14 -8.43
N PRO A 321 24.10 2.25 -7.56
CA PRO A 321 23.40 2.64 -6.35
C PRO A 321 24.29 3.51 -5.43
N PRO A 322 23.78 4.65 -4.92
CA PRO A 322 24.58 5.56 -4.11
C PRO A 322 24.89 5.01 -2.73
N ALA A 323 26.09 5.28 -2.22
CA ALA A 323 26.55 4.88 -0.88
C ALA A 323 26.46 6.03 0.15
N CYS A 324 25.87 7.18 -0.22
CA CYS A 324 25.72 8.34 0.65
C CYS A 324 24.48 8.24 1.54
N LEU A 325 24.50 8.91 2.69
CA LEU A 325 23.39 8.99 3.64
C LEU A 325 22.53 10.24 3.35
N VAL A 326 21.21 10.07 3.33
CA VAL A 326 20.29 11.20 3.11
C VAL A 326 20.24 12.10 4.37
N PRO A 327 20.36 13.44 4.24
CA PRO A 327 20.33 14.35 5.38
C PRO A 327 18.99 14.32 6.14
N LEU A 328 19.02 14.77 7.39
CA LEU A 328 17.80 14.95 8.20
C LEU A 328 17.20 16.34 7.95
N PRO A 329 15.87 16.50 7.94
CA PRO A 329 15.23 17.81 7.94
C PRO A 329 15.66 18.68 9.13
N ALA A 330 15.76 19.98 8.92
CA ALA A 330 16.12 20.92 9.98
C ALA A 330 15.06 20.91 11.10
N GLY A 331 15.48 20.53 12.31
CA GLY A 331 14.58 20.40 13.47
C GLY A 331 13.75 19.11 13.52
N TYR A 332 14.07 18.10 12.70
CA TYR A 332 13.42 16.77 12.73
C TYR A 332 13.38 16.19 14.16
N ARG A 333 12.23 15.61 14.55
CA ARG A 333 11.94 15.08 15.89
C ARG A 333 11.54 13.61 15.83
N LYS A 334 11.62 12.93 16.98
CA LYS A 334 10.99 11.61 17.15
C LYS A 334 9.50 11.67 16.75
N PRO A 335 8.99 10.75 15.91
CA PRO A 335 7.60 10.78 15.47
C PRO A 335 6.59 10.73 16.62
N ILE A 336 5.43 11.34 16.39
CA ILE A 336 4.29 11.23 17.29
C ILE A 336 3.82 9.76 17.31
N GLN A 337 3.47 9.25 18.48
CA GLN A 337 3.14 7.84 18.65
C GLN A 337 1.71 7.52 18.22
N TRP A 338 1.50 6.30 17.72
CA TRP A 338 0.18 5.81 17.33
C TRP A 338 -0.70 5.61 18.58
N PRO A 339 -2.01 5.92 18.56
CA PRO A 339 -2.82 6.38 17.42
C PRO A 339 -2.78 7.89 17.16
N VAL A 340 -2.14 8.70 18.00
CA VAL A 340 -2.16 10.17 17.89
C VAL A 340 -1.55 10.66 16.57
N SER A 341 -0.53 9.96 16.05
CA SER A 341 0.05 10.24 14.72
C SER A 341 -0.96 10.20 13.58
N ARG A 342 -2.01 9.38 13.67
CA ARG A 342 -3.06 9.30 12.65
C ARG A 342 -3.69 10.67 12.37
N ASP A 343 -3.87 11.49 13.39
CA ASP A 343 -4.62 12.75 13.29
C ASP A 343 -3.71 13.99 13.45
N LYS A 344 -2.44 13.82 13.88
CA LYS A 344 -1.47 14.92 14.05
C LYS A 344 0.00 14.46 13.96
N ILE A 345 0.84 15.16 13.19
CA ILE A 345 2.31 14.96 13.11
C ILE A 345 3.07 16.26 13.40
N TRP A 346 4.40 16.17 13.56
CA TRP A 346 5.29 17.34 13.62
C TRP A 346 5.45 17.99 12.24
N PHE A 347 5.41 19.32 12.17
CA PHE A 347 5.71 20.06 10.94
C PHE A 347 7.16 19.82 10.46
N TYR A 348 8.14 19.88 11.37
CA TYR A 348 9.57 19.73 11.04
C TYR A 348 9.95 18.35 10.46
N ASN A 349 9.10 17.33 10.62
CA ASN A 349 9.36 16.00 10.07
C ASN A 349 8.99 15.91 8.58
N VAL A 350 8.04 16.74 8.13
CA VAL A 350 7.58 16.86 6.74
C VAL A 350 7.32 18.36 6.47
N PRO A 351 8.37 19.19 6.29
CA PRO A 351 8.28 20.66 6.32
C PRO A 351 7.65 21.31 5.08
N HIS A 352 6.82 20.56 4.34
CA HIS A 352 6.22 20.93 3.06
C HIS A 352 4.91 21.71 3.27
N THR A 353 4.97 23.04 3.15
CA THR A 353 3.80 23.91 3.36
C THR A 353 2.80 23.91 2.21
N ASP A 354 3.17 23.46 1.02
CA ASP A 354 2.36 23.67 -0.19
C ASP A 354 1.03 22.93 -0.21
N LEU A 355 0.99 21.68 0.26
CA LEU A 355 -0.28 20.96 0.36
C LEU A 355 -1.23 21.66 1.36
N ALA A 356 -0.71 22.22 2.45
CA ALA A 356 -1.51 22.98 3.41
C ALA A 356 -2.01 24.31 2.81
N ARG A 357 -1.14 25.05 2.10
CA ARG A 357 -1.46 26.28 1.37
C ARG A 357 -2.56 26.05 0.32
N VAL A 358 -2.46 24.98 -0.46
CA VAL A 358 -3.35 24.70 -1.60
C VAL A 358 -4.61 23.90 -1.21
N LYS A 359 -4.60 23.13 -0.11
CA LYS A 359 -5.71 22.24 0.28
C LYS A 359 -6.33 22.53 1.65
N GLY A 360 -5.86 23.52 2.42
CA GLY A 360 -6.33 23.79 3.78
C GLY A 360 -7.86 23.97 3.92
N GLY A 361 -8.48 24.64 2.93
CA GLY A 361 -9.95 24.80 2.85
C GLY A 361 -10.76 23.53 2.55
N GLN A 362 -10.11 22.38 2.37
CA GLN A 362 -10.77 21.08 2.09
C GLN A 362 -10.66 20.08 3.24
N ASN A 363 -10.20 20.51 4.43
CA ASN A 363 -9.98 19.65 5.61
C ASN A 363 -9.01 18.46 5.37
N TRP A 364 -8.07 18.58 4.43
CA TRP A 364 -7.00 17.58 4.22
C TRP A 364 -5.94 17.65 5.32
N VAL A 365 -5.33 18.82 5.48
CA VAL A 365 -4.28 19.11 6.46
C VAL A 365 -4.38 20.58 6.88
N LYS A 366 -4.03 20.89 8.14
CA LYS A 366 -3.99 22.25 8.70
C LYS A 366 -2.70 22.44 9.50
N VAL A 367 -2.02 23.57 9.31
CA VAL A 367 -0.88 23.97 10.16
C VAL A 367 -1.41 24.55 11.47
N ALA A 368 -0.87 24.12 12.61
CA ALA A 368 -1.27 24.58 13.93
C ALA A 368 -0.05 24.59 14.88
N GLY A 369 0.63 25.74 14.97
CA GLY A 369 1.91 25.85 15.66
C GLY A 369 2.95 24.92 15.03
N GLU A 370 3.60 24.09 15.84
CA GLU A 370 4.60 23.10 15.40
C GLU A 370 4.02 21.84 14.75
N TYR A 371 2.69 21.78 14.55
CA TYR A 371 1.99 20.57 14.10
C TYR A 371 1.31 20.71 12.75
N LEU A 372 1.22 19.60 12.04
CA LEU A 372 0.28 19.38 10.95
C LEU A 372 -0.85 18.46 11.46
N ILE A 373 -2.08 18.98 11.44
CA ILE A 373 -3.29 18.29 11.89
C ILE A 373 -4.06 17.79 10.66
N PHE A 374 -4.56 16.55 10.73
CA PHE A 374 -5.35 15.90 9.67
C PHE A 374 -6.78 15.65 10.18
N PRO A 375 -7.78 16.49 9.84
CA PRO A 375 -9.17 16.37 10.32
C PRO A 375 -9.95 15.15 9.79
N GLY A 376 -9.28 14.13 9.27
CA GLY A 376 -9.86 12.96 8.61
C GLY A 376 -10.69 13.22 7.35
N GLY A 377 -10.78 14.48 6.91
CA GLY A 377 -11.51 14.89 5.73
C GLY A 377 -10.77 14.59 4.43
N GLY A 378 -11.49 14.80 3.33
CA GLY A 378 -10.97 14.70 1.96
C GLY A 378 -11.97 15.30 0.98
N THR A 379 -11.55 15.54 -0.27
CA THR A 379 -12.38 16.27 -1.25
C THR A 379 -13.68 15.54 -1.63
N GLN A 380 -13.75 14.22 -1.41
CA GLN A 380 -14.95 13.41 -1.60
C GLN A 380 -15.69 13.04 -0.30
N PHE A 381 -15.11 13.39 0.85
CA PHE A 381 -15.61 13.06 2.19
C PHE A 381 -15.30 14.21 3.15
N VAL A 382 -15.94 15.36 2.90
CA VAL A 382 -15.66 16.63 3.59
C VAL A 382 -16.03 16.58 5.09
N HIS A 383 -16.90 15.65 5.47
CA HIS A 383 -17.32 15.38 6.86
C HIS A 383 -16.61 14.16 7.48
N GLY A 384 -15.43 13.80 6.99
CA GLY A 384 -14.60 12.71 7.52
C GLY A 384 -14.77 11.38 6.79
N ALA A 385 -13.75 10.51 6.89
CA ALA A 385 -13.70 9.23 6.19
C ALA A 385 -14.71 8.18 6.73
N ILE A 386 -14.97 8.13 8.05
CA ILE A 386 -15.86 7.12 8.65
C ILE A 386 -17.29 7.15 8.04
N PRO A 387 -18.01 8.30 7.98
CA PRO A 387 -19.33 8.35 7.33
C PRO A 387 -19.34 7.96 5.84
N TYR A 388 -18.19 8.06 5.16
CA TYR A 388 -18.02 7.63 3.77
C TYR A 388 -17.82 6.11 3.67
N ILE A 389 -16.98 5.53 4.53
CA ILE A 389 -16.77 4.08 4.68
C ILE A 389 -18.10 3.37 5.04
N ASP A 390 -18.87 3.93 5.97
CA ASP A 390 -20.19 3.43 6.39
C ASP A 390 -21.23 3.54 5.26
N ARG A 391 -21.24 4.64 4.50
CA ARG A 391 -22.15 4.81 3.36
C ARG A 391 -21.89 3.79 2.25
N ILE A 392 -20.65 3.33 2.09
CA ILE A 392 -20.30 2.27 1.13
C ILE A 392 -20.84 0.91 1.62
N GLU A 393 -20.57 0.55 2.87
CA GLU A 393 -21.02 -0.72 3.46
C GLU A 393 -22.56 -0.81 3.57
N ALA A 394 -23.22 0.25 4.03
CA ALA A 394 -24.68 0.31 4.10
C ALA A 394 -25.38 0.27 2.72
N ALA A 395 -24.66 0.61 1.64
CA ALA A 395 -25.17 0.47 0.27
C ALA A 395 -24.84 -0.89 -0.36
N LYS A 396 -23.82 -1.61 0.15
CA LYS A 396 -23.49 -2.97 -0.25
C LYS A 396 -22.96 -3.79 0.94
N PRO A 397 -23.84 -4.36 1.79
CA PRO A 397 -23.43 -5.10 2.99
C PRO A 397 -22.51 -6.30 2.69
N ALA A 398 -22.59 -6.85 1.47
CA ALA A 398 -21.69 -7.90 0.97
C ALA A 398 -20.22 -7.43 0.72
N ILE A 399 -19.86 -6.20 1.10
CA ILE A 399 -18.47 -5.76 1.27
C ILE A 399 -17.90 -6.29 2.59
N ALA A 400 -18.64 -6.13 3.70
CA ALA A 400 -18.28 -6.61 5.04
C ALA A 400 -16.81 -6.30 5.40
N TRP A 401 -16.52 -5.03 5.71
CA TRP A 401 -15.19 -4.57 6.12
C TRP A 401 -14.69 -5.38 7.32
N GLY A 402 -13.43 -5.80 7.30
CA GLY A 402 -12.82 -6.60 8.37
C GLY A 402 -13.31 -8.04 8.48
N LYS A 403 -14.16 -8.50 7.55
CA LYS A 403 -14.70 -9.87 7.52
C LYS A 403 -14.44 -10.52 6.18
N ARG A 404 -15.10 -10.03 5.12
CA ARG A 404 -14.85 -10.47 3.74
C ARG A 404 -13.79 -9.60 3.06
N THR A 405 -13.89 -8.29 3.22
CA THR A 405 -12.96 -7.33 2.61
C THR A 405 -11.95 -6.88 3.67
N ARG A 406 -10.71 -7.33 3.54
CA ARG A 406 -9.60 -7.13 4.50
C ARG A 406 -8.37 -6.46 3.87
N VAL A 407 -8.13 -6.63 2.57
CA VAL A 407 -6.99 -6.01 1.87
C VAL A 407 -7.46 -5.17 0.68
N ILE A 408 -7.11 -3.88 0.68
CA ILE A 408 -7.53 -2.87 -0.29
C ILE A 408 -6.34 -2.18 -0.95
N LEU A 409 -6.48 -1.81 -2.23
CA LEU A 409 -5.60 -0.87 -2.93
C LEU A 409 -6.27 0.52 -3.01
N ASP A 410 -5.65 1.57 -2.45
CA ASP A 410 -6.15 2.96 -2.54
C ASP A 410 -5.31 3.78 -3.52
N VAL A 411 -5.88 4.03 -4.70
CA VAL A 411 -5.23 4.72 -5.81
C VAL A 411 -5.41 6.23 -5.67
N GLY A 412 -4.30 6.97 -5.60
CA GLY A 412 -4.31 8.43 -5.42
C GLY A 412 -4.81 8.82 -4.03
N CYS A 413 -4.28 8.16 -3.01
CA CYS A 413 -4.75 8.16 -1.61
C CYS A 413 -4.75 9.53 -0.89
N GLY A 414 -4.19 10.58 -1.49
CA GLY A 414 -4.01 11.87 -0.84
C GLY A 414 -3.06 11.76 0.34
N VAL A 415 -3.49 12.27 1.50
CA VAL A 415 -2.77 12.11 2.79
C VAL A 415 -3.00 10.74 3.46
N GLY A 416 -3.60 9.77 2.77
CA GLY A 416 -3.87 8.40 3.27
C GLY A 416 -5.10 8.25 4.17
N SER A 417 -5.95 9.28 4.30
CA SER A 417 -7.05 9.27 5.29
C SER A 417 -8.03 8.10 5.12
N PHE A 418 -8.34 7.65 3.90
CA PHE A 418 -9.25 6.51 3.69
C PHE A 418 -8.73 5.23 4.35
N GLY A 419 -7.47 4.85 4.07
CA GLY A 419 -6.79 3.74 4.75
C GLY A 419 -6.58 3.97 6.25
N GLY A 420 -6.33 5.22 6.67
CA GLY A 420 -6.08 5.57 8.07
C GLY A 420 -7.24 5.30 9.03
N TYR A 421 -8.49 5.49 8.60
CA TYR A 421 -9.67 5.15 9.41
C TYR A 421 -10.19 3.73 9.18
N LEU A 422 -9.82 3.07 8.07
CA LEU A 422 -10.13 1.67 7.84
C LEU A 422 -9.45 0.69 8.83
N PHE A 423 -8.42 1.14 9.55
CA PHE A 423 -7.89 0.42 10.73
C PHE A 423 -8.93 0.21 11.84
N GLU A 424 -9.95 1.07 11.97
CA GLU A 424 -11.06 0.89 12.92
C GLU A 424 -12.03 -0.25 12.50
N ARG A 425 -11.83 -0.82 11.31
CA ARG A 425 -12.62 -1.92 10.74
C ARG A 425 -11.76 -3.14 10.43
N ASP A 426 -10.56 -3.26 11.01
CA ASP A 426 -9.63 -4.36 10.74
C ASP A 426 -9.34 -4.56 9.23
N VAL A 427 -9.20 -3.47 8.47
CA VAL A 427 -8.84 -3.49 7.05
C VAL A 427 -7.44 -2.90 6.84
N LEU A 428 -6.58 -3.64 6.13
CA LEU A 428 -5.30 -3.13 5.63
C LEU A 428 -5.51 -2.50 4.25
N THR A 429 -5.03 -1.26 4.09
CA THR A 429 -5.09 -0.53 2.83
C THR A 429 -3.69 -0.23 2.36
N MET A 430 -3.27 -0.81 1.24
CA MET A 430 -2.06 -0.42 0.52
C MET A 430 -2.39 0.84 -0.28
N SER A 431 -1.87 1.97 0.17
CA SER A 431 -2.13 3.27 -0.44
C SER A 431 -1.01 3.63 -1.43
N PHE A 432 -1.30 4.27 -2.57
CA PHE A 432 -0.23 4.84 -3.39
C PHE A 432 -0.60 6.12 -4.14
N ALA A 433 0.44 6.90 -4.41
CA ALA A 433 0.45 8.05 -5.33
C ALA A 433 1.88 8.23 -5.88
N PRO A 434 2.07 8.95 -7.00
CA PRO A 434 3.41 9.30 -7.47
C PRO A 434 4.09 10.30 -6.50
N LYS A 435 5.40 10.49 -6.65
CA LYS A 435 6.05 11.72 -6.14
C LYS A 435 5.47 12.88 -6.97
N ASP A 436 4.91 13.89 -6.31
CA ASP A 436 4.12 14.94 -6.95
C ASP A 436 4.67 16.34 -6.65
N GLU A 437 4.25 17.36 -7.43
CA GLU A 437 4.67 18.77 -7.25
C GLU A 437 4.13 19.43 -5.96
N HIS A 438 3.61 18.64 -5.02
CA HIS A 438 3.26 19.04 -3.66
C HIS A 438 4.06 18.24 -2.60
N GLU A 439 5.06 17.47 -3.05
CA GLU A 439 6.20 16.80 -2.41
C GLU A 439 5.98 15.96 -1.13
N ALA A 440 4.74 15.78 -0.68
CA ALA A 440 4.50 15.20 0.64
C ALA A 440 3.29 14.24 0.79
N GLN A 441 2.49 13.97 -0.25
CA GLN A 441 1.22 13.21 -0.08
C GLN A 441 1.41 11.84 0.60
N VAL A 442 2.28 10.98 0.03
CA VAL A 442 2.62 9.67 0.61
C VAL A 442 3.48 9.79 1.87
N GLN A 443 4.30 10.84 1.98
CA GLN A 443 5.12 11.09 3.18
C GLN A 443 4.26 11.39 4.41
N PHE A 444 3.18 12.18 4.24
CA PHE A 444 2.20 12.42 5.29
C PHE A 444 1.49 11.13 5.71
N ALA A 445 1.14 10.23 4.79
CA ALA A 445 0.54 8.95 5.17
C ALA A 445 1.51 8.10 6.03
N LEU A 446 2.78 8.02 5.63
CA LEU A 446 3.81 7.26 6.34
C LEU A 446 4.14 7.87 7.72
N GLU A 447 4.21 9.21 7.83
CA GLU A 447 4.41 9.90 9.12
C GLU A 447 3.21 9.79 10.05
N ARG A 448 2.00 9.62 9.50
CA ARG A 448 0.76 9.33 10.26
C ARG A 448 0.64 7.87 10.70
N GLY A 449 1.58 6.99 10.33
CA GLY A 449 1.52 5.57 10.64
C GLY A 449 0.54 4.78 9.76
N ILE A 450 0.37 5.17 8.49
CA ILE A 450 -0.57 4.58 7.53
C ILE A 450 0.22 3.93 6.37
N PRO A 451 -0.10 2.69 5.93
CA PRO A 451 0.60 2.04 4.83
C PRO A 451 0.44 2.80 3.52
N ALA A 452 1.56 3.24 2.96
CA ALA A 452 1.60 3.87 1.64
C ALA A 452 2.93 3.59 0.93
N MET A 453 2.94 3.72 -0.39
CA MET A 453 4.13 3.61 -1.23
C MET A 453 4.10 4.64 -2.38
N LEU A 454 5.26 4.89 -2.97
CA LEU A 454 5.38 5.72 -4.17
C LEU A 454 5.20 4.87 -5.42
N ALA A 455 4.15 5.12 -6.19
CA ALA A 455 3.94 4.44 -7.48
C ALA A 455 3.10 5.31 -8.42
N VAL A 456 3.23 5.05 -9.72
CA VAL A 456 2.37 5.64 -10.75
C VAL A 456 1.81 4.53 -11.63
N MET A 457 0.61 4.73 -12.14
CA MET A 457 0.04 3.89 -13.19
C MET A 457 0.51 4.43 -14.54
N GLY A 458 1.72 4.05 -14.93
CA GLY A 458 2.40 4.57 -16.12
C GLY A 458 2.41 3.60 -17.29
N THR A 459 3.61 3.15 -17.67
CA THR A 459 3.81 2.11 -18.69
C THR A 459 4.01 0.73 -18.07
N LYS A 460 4.36 0.62 -16.78
CA LYS A 460 4.67 -0.64 -16.10
C LYS A 460 3.52 -1.16 -15.22
N ARG A 461 3.46 -2.49 -15.07
CA ARG A 461 2.59 -3.16 -14.09
C ARG A 461 2.95 -2.69 -12.68
N LEU A 462 1.94 -2.55 -11.83
CA LEU A 462 2.16 -2.36 -10.40
C LEU A 462 2.76 -3.66 -9.80
N PRO A 463 3.70 -3.57 -8.85
CA PRO A 463 4.47 -4.70 -8.30
C PRO A 463 3.66 -5.56 -7.31
N PHE A 464 2.46 -5.97 -7.73
CA PHE A 464 1.53 -6.84 -7.00
C PHE A 464 1.03 -7.95 -7.93
N PRO A 465 0.85 -9.20 -7.43
CA PRO A 465 0.36 -10.32 -8.25
C PRO A 465 -1.08 -10.11 -8.71
N SER A 466 -1.54 -10.93 -9.66
CA SER A 466 -2.94 -10.85 -10.12
C SER A 466 -3.93 -11.29 -9.04
N GLY A 467 -5.12 -10.66 -9.01
CA GLY A 467 -6.24 -11.10 -8.18
C GLY A 467 -5.94 -11.19 -6.69
N VAL A 468 -5.24 -10.19 -6.12
CA VAL A 468 -4.83 -10.19 -4.71
C VAL A 468 -5.65 -9.27 -3.81
N PHE A 469 -6.24 -8.20 -4.36
CA PHE A 469 -7.02 -7.22 -3.59
C PHE A 469 -8.50 -7.61 -3.50
N ASP A 470 -9.09 -7.54 -2.31
CA ASP A 470 -10.51 -7.80 -2.07
C ASP A 470 -11.39 -6.68 -2.65
N ALA A 471 -10.90 -5.44 -2.55
CA ALA A 471 -11.47 -4.25 -3.16
C ALA A 471 -10.38 -3.24 -3.58
N ILE A 472 -10.73 -2.31 -4.46
CA ILE A 472 -9.86 -1.21 -4.92
C ILE A 472 -10.64 0.09 -4.85
N HIS A 473 -10.00 1.18 -4.44
CA HIS A 473 -10.61 2.49 -4.23
C HIS A 473 -9.90 3.59 -5.04
N CYS A 474 -10.66 4.59 -5.49
CA CYS A 474 -10.15 5.86 -6.00
C CYS A 474 -11.11 6.99 -5.63
N ALA A 475 -10.64 7.93 -4.78
CA ALA A 475 -11.33 9.18 -4.48
C ALA A 475 -10.62 10.37 -5.17
N ARG A 476 -11.17 10.82 -6.30
CA ARG A 476 -10.66 11.94 -7.12
C ARG A 476 -9.21 11.76 -7.61
N CYS A 477 -8.75 10.52 -7.79
CA CYS A 477 -7.37 10.15 -8.14
C CYS A 477 -6.84 10.66 -9.51
N ARG A 478 -7.68 11.30 -10.34
CA ARG A 478 -7.36 11.84 -11.68
C ARG A 478 -6.81 10.86 -12.73
N VAL A 479 -6.76 9.55 -12.44
CA VAL A 479 -6.31 8.54 -13.41
C VAL A 479 -7.28 8.49 -14.61
N PRO A 480 -6.79 8.58 -15.86
CA PRO A 480 -7.62 8.55 -17.06
C PRO A 480 -8.02 7.12 -17.45
N TRP A 481 -8.88 6.50 -16.65
CA TRP A 481 -9.27 5.07 -16.74
C TRP A 481 -9.75 4.56 -18.11
N HIS A 482 -10.23 5.44 -19.00
CA HIS A 482 -10.96 5.09 -20.23
C HIS A 482 -10.13 5.27 -21.52
N ILE A 483 -8.96 5.90 -21.46
CA ILE A 483 -8.12 6.11 -22.65
C ILE A 483 -7.32 4.84 -23.00
N GLU A 484 -6.74 4.80 -24.20
CA GLU A 484 -5.85 3.71 -24.65
C GLU A 484 -6.43 2.30 -24.50
N GLY A 485 -7.68 2.11 -24.92
CA GLY A 485 -8.38 0.82 -24.79
C GLY A 485 -8.68 0.42 -23.34
N GLY A 486 -8.50 1.32 -22.37
CA GLY A 486 -8.69 1.06 -20.95
C GLY A 486 -7.47 0.56 -20.20
N LYS A 487 -6.25 0.65 -20.77
CA LYS A 487 -4.98 0.09 -20.24
C LYS A 487 -4.84 0.17 -18.71
N LEU A 488 -5.13 1.33 -18.09
CA LEU A 488 -4.98 1.52 -16.64
C LEU A 488 -6.12 0.90 -15.81
N LEU A 489 -7.34 0.82 -16.34
CA LEU A 489 -8.46 0.10 -15.71
C LEU A 489 -8.32 -1.42 -15.88
N LEU A 490 -7.67 -1.86 -16.95
CA LEU A 490 -7.33 -3.26 -17.19
C LEU A 490 -6.27 -3.77 -16.20
N GLU A 491 -5.31 -2.93 -15.81
CA GLU A 491 -4.41 -3.22 -14.68
C GLU A 491 -5.20 -3.39 -13.36
N LEU A 492 -6.20 -2.53 -13.08
CA LEU A 492 -7.09 -2.76 -11.94
C LEU A 492 -7.88 -4.08 -12.05
N ASN A 493 -8.27 -4.48 -13.26
CA ASN A 493 -8.90 -5.78 -13.49
C ASN A 493 -7.93 -6.95 -13.30
N ARG A 494 -6.63 -6.81 -13.62
CA ARG A 494 -5.60 -7.80 -13.27
C ARG A 494 -5.48 -7.95 -11.75
N LEU A 495 -5.46 -6.84 -11.02
CA LEU A 495 -5.20 -6.79 -9.57
C LEU A 495 -6.39 -7.18 -8.67
N LEU A 496 -7.62 -6.90 -9.10
CA LEU A 496 -8.84 -7.15 -8.32
C LEU A 496 -9.25 -8.64 -8.32
N ARG A 497 -9.59 -9.19 -7.14
CA ARG A 497 -10.14 -10.55 -7.00
C ARG A 497 -11.46 -10.71 -7.79
N PRO A 498 -11.71 -11.84 -8.48
CA PRO A 498 -13.01 -12.13 -9.10
C PRO A 498 -14.16 -11.96 -8.09
N GLY A 499 -15.24 -11.27 -8.45
CA GLY A 499 -16.32 -10.95 -7.51
C GLY A 499 -16.01 -9.91 -6.42
N GLY A 500 -14.81 -9.30 -6.43
CA GLY A 500 -14.42 -8.15 -5.61
C GLY A 500 -14.91 -6.82 -6.19
N TYR A 501 -14.65 -5.71 -5.50
CA TYR A 501 -15.23 -4.40 -5.82
C TYR A 501 -14.23 -3.31 -6.21
N PHE A 502 -14.56 -2.50 -7.22
CA PHE A 502 -13.95 -1.20 -7.46
C PHE A 502 -14.89 -0.07 -7.00
N VAL A 503 -14.39 0.78 -6.10
CA VAL A 503 -15.10 1.89 -5.47
C VAL A 503 -14.57 3.21 -6.05
N TRP A 504 -15.31 3.80 -6.99
CA TRP A 504 -14.90 5.02 -7.67
C TRP A 504 -15.70 6.23 -7.19
N SER A 505 -15.02 7.31 -6.81
CA SER A 505 -15.61 8.56 -6.35
C SER A 505 -14.91 9.74 -7.02
N ALA A 506 -15.43 10.18 -8.16
CA ALA A 506 -14.83 11.19 -9.03
C ALA A 506 -15.88 12.08 -9.69
N THR A 507 -15.48 13.24 -10.21
CA THR A 507 -16.41 14.23 -10.77
C THR A 507 -17.31 13.73 -11.92
N PRO A 508 -16.88 12.81 -12.82
CA PRO A 508 -17.74 12.23 -13.85
C PRO A 508 -19.03 11.57 -13.33
N ILE A 509 -19.04 11.15 -12.07
CA ILE A 509 -20.15 10.39 -11.44
C ILE A 509 -21.28 11.32 -10.93
N TYR A 510 -20.99 12.62 -10.72
CA TYR A 510 -21.94 13.54 -10.08
C TYR A 510 -21.98 14.97 -10.68
N ARG A 511 -21.07 15.32 -11.57
CA ARG A 511 -21.16 16.54 -12.40
C ARG A 511 -21.90 16.27 -13.71
N LYS A 512 -22.17 17.35 -14.47
CA LYS A 512 -22.86 17.33 -15.77
C LYS A 512 -22.13 18.17 -16.84
N GLY A 513 -20.83 18.44 -16.67
CA GLY A 513 -20.05 19.11 -17.70
C GLY A 513 -19.84 18.20 -18.91
N PRO A 514 -19.64 18.72 -20.14
CA PRO A 514 -19.44 17.89 -21.33
C PRO A 514 -18.27 16.90 -21.18
N GLU A 515 -17.16 17.32 -20.57
CA GLU A 515 -16.01 16.49 -20.22
C GLU A 515 -16.40 15.37 -19.23
N ASP A 516 -16.95 15.72 -18.06
CA ASP A 516 -17.40 14.77 -17.04
C ASP A 516 -18.37 13.72 -17.63
N LEU A 517 -19.29 14.13 -18.52
CA LEU A 517 -20.24 13.25 -19.21
C LEU A 517 -19.57 12.36 -20.26
N GLY A 518 -18.60 12.87 -21.02
CA GLY A 518 -17.82 12.10 -21.98
C GLY A 518 -16.99 11.00 -21.30
N ILE A 519 -16.29 11.36 -20.22
CA ILE A 519 -15.53 10.41 -19.38
C ILE A 519 -16.47 9.36 -18.80
N TRP A 520 -17.64 9.77 -18.27
CA TRP A 520 -18.64 8.83 -17.74
C TRP A 520 -19.17 7.86 -18.79
N LYS A 521 -19.44 8.34 -20.02
CA LYS A 521 -19.93 7.53 -21.14
C LYS A 521 -18.93 6.45 -21.54
N GLU A 522 -17.67 6.81 -21.81
CA GLU A 522 -16.67 5.84 -22.25
C GLU A 522 -16.26 4.90 -21.10
N MET A 523 -16.26 5.36 -19.84
CA MET A 523 -16.13 4.48 -18.67
C MET A 523 -17.26 3.47 -18.54
N SER A 524 -18.52 3.89 -18.77
CA SER A 524 -19.68 2.99 -18.73
C SER A 524 -19.56 1.93 -19.82
N LYS A 525 -19.27 2.34 -21.06
CA LYS A 525 -19.03 1.44 -22.20
C LYS A 525 -17.91 0.44 -21.93
N LEU A 526 -16.76 0.90 -21.42
CA LEU A 526 -15.62 0.04 -21.10
C LEU A 526 -15.95 -0.95 -19.98
N THR A 527 -16.51 -0.50 -18.85
CA THR A 527 -16.86 -1.38 -17.73
C THR A 527 -17.94 -2.41 -18.09
N THR A 528 -18.92 -2.06 -18.93
CA THR A 528 -19.88 -3.02 -19.51
C THR A 528 -19.17 -4.04 -20.41
N ALA A 529 -18.24 -3.62 -21.27
CA ALA A 529 -17.47 -4.51 -22.15
C ALA A 529 -16.46 -5.42 -21.40
N MET A 530 -16.10 -5.05 -20.17
CA MET A 530 -15.35 -5.85 -19.19
C MET A 530 -16.26 -6.72 -18.30
N CYS A 531 -17.58 -6.75 -18.54
CA CYS A 531 -18.56 -7.52 -17.75
C CYS A 531 -18.62 -7.14 -16.26
N TRP A 532 -18.29 -5.90 -15.90
CA TRP A 532 -18.33 -5.42 -14.52
C TRP A 532 -19.75 -5.00 -14.11
N ASN A 533 -20.28 -5.61 -13.05
CA ASN A 533 -21.61 -5.34 -12.53
C ASN A 533 -21.64 -4.00 -11.78
N PHE A 534 -22.37 -3.02 -12.31
CA PHE A 534 -22.43 -1.64 -11.80
C PHE A 534 -23.54 -1.41 -10.76
N THR A 535 -23.30 -0.50 -9.80
CA THR A 535 -24.29 0.01 -8.84
C THR A 535 -23.95 1.46 -8.49
N LEU A 536 -24.92 2.38 -8.60
CA LEU A 536 -24.72 3.79 -8.27
C LEU A 536 -25.21 4.11 -6.85
N ILE A 537 -24.28 4.42 -5.93
CA ILE A 537 -24.59 4.93 -4.59
C ILE A 537 -24.96 6.42 -4.71
N LYS A 538 -26.24 6.66 -5.05
CA LYS A 538 -26.82 7.99 -5.23
C LYS A 538 -26.71 8.85 -3.95
N ARG A 539 -26.87 10.16 -4.13
CA ARG A 539 -26.94 11.18 -3.05
C ARG A 539 -28.08 10.83 -2.07
N LYS A 540 -27.82 10.86 -0.76
CA LYS A 540 -28.83 10.85 0.31
C LYS A 540 -29.06 12.22 0.97
N ASP A 541 -28.15 13.16 0.77
CA ASP A 541 -28.07 14.43 1.48
C ASP A 541 -27.87 15.59 0.49
N LYS A 542 -28.36 16.79 0.85
CA LYS A 542 -28.16 18.05 0.12
C LYS A 542 -26.76 18.63 0.32
N MET A 543 -26.12 18.38 1.46
CA MET A 543 -24.80 18.94 1.80
C MET A 543 -23.68 18.25 1.01
N ASN A 544 -23.56 16.93 1.13
CA ASN A 544 -22.56 16.15 0.38
C ASN A 544 -22.99 15.82 -1.05
N LYS A 545 -22.63 16.69 -2.00
CA LYS A 545 -22.93 16.58 -3.45
C LYS A 545 -22.22 15.41 -4.19
N VAL A 546 -21.68 14.43 -3.46
CA VAL A 546 -20.85 13.33 -3.98
C VAL A 546 -21.65 12.03 -4.13
N SER A 547 -21.55 11.41 -5.31
CA SER A 547 -22.03 10.06 -5.63
C SER A 547 -20.85 9.11 -5.78
N ILE A 548 -21.04 7.83 -5.48
CA ILE A 548 -20.01 6.78 -5.61
C ILE A 548 -20.50 5.76 -6.64
N ALA A 549 -19.65 5.43 -7.61
CA ALA A 549 -19.87 4.31 -8.53
C ALA A 549 -19.20 3.06 -7.94
N LEU A 550 -19.98 2.01 -7.71
CA LEU A 550 -19.50 0.72 -7.26
C LEU A 550 -19.58 -0.26 -8.43
N TYR A 551 -18.46 -0.90 -8.76
CA TYR A 551 -18.39 -1.96 -9.77
C TYR A 551 -17.96 -3.26 -9.11
N ARG A 552 -18.48 -4.40 -9.55
CA ARG A 552 -18.05 -5.73 -9.12
C ARG A 552 -17.48 -6.50 -10.32
N LYS A 553 -16.24 -6.98 -10.21
CA LYS A 553 -15.60 -7.85 -11.21
C LYS A 553 -16.41 -9.16 -11.36
N PRO A 554 -16.57 -9.74 -12.56
CA PRO A 554 -17.26 -11.02 -12.72
C PRO A 554 -16.57 -12.16 -11.94
N THR A 555 -17.31 -13.26 -11.77
CA THR A 555 -16.86 -14.51 -11.11
C THR A 555 -16.80 -15.71 -12.05
N SER A 556 -17.18 -15.54 -13.32
CA SER A 556 -17.11 -16.55 -14.38
C SER A 556 -16.82 -15.87 -15.73
N ASN A 557 -16.46 -16.66 -16.74
CA ASN A 557 -16.11 -16.17 -18.08
C ASN A 557 -17.32 -16.04 -19.03
N GLU A 558 -18.52 -16.51 -18.64
CA GLU A 558 -19.72 -16.58 -19.50
C GLU A 558 -20.02 -15.27 -20.24
N CYS A 559 -20.02 -14.14 -19.54
CA CYS A 559 -20.24 -12.83 -20.13
C CYS A 559 -19.09 -12.38 -21.06
N ILE A 560 -17.85 -12.78 -20.75
CA ILE A 560 -16.65 -12.43 -21.53
C ILE A 560 -16.58 -13.23 -22.83
N GLU A 561 -17.08 -14.48 -22.79
CA GLU A 561 -17.10 -15.44 -23.90
C GLU A 561 -18.32 -15.27 -24.83
N SER A 562 -19.41 -14.70 -24.32
CA SER A 562 -20.60 -14.34 -25.11
C SER A 562 -20.51 -12.94 -25.77
N ARG A 563 -19.37 -12.23 -25.65
CA ARG A 563 -19.18 -10.91 -26.28
C ARG A 563 -19.11 -11.04 -27.80
N THR A 564 -19.96 -10.29 -28.51
CA THR A 564 -19.94 -10.17 -29.98
C THR A 564 -18.70 -9.46 -30.54
N LYS A 565 -17.91 -8.81 -29.67
CA LYS A 565 -16.63 -8.15 -29.98
C LYS A 565 -15.60 -8.46 -28.91
N ASN A 566 -14.38 -8.80 -29.32
CA ASN A 566 -13.24 -8.98 -28.41
C ASN A 566 -12.60 -7.63 -28.05
N GLU A 567 -13.41 -6.70 -27.55
CA GLU A 567 -13.03 -5.33 -27.15
C GLU A 567 -13.44 -5.14 -25.67
N PRO A 568 -12.52 -4.88 -24.72
CA PRO A 568 -11.06 -5.06 -24.84
C PRO A 568 -10.69 -6.53 -25.08
N PRO A 569 -9.55 -6.80 -25.73
CA PRO A 569 -9.13 -8.16 -26.09
C PRO A 569 -8.74 -8.99 -24.86
N LEU A 570 -8.80 -10.32 -24.99
CA LEU A 570 -8.12 -11.21 -24.06
C LEU A 570 -6.59 -11.15 -24.22
N CYS A 571 -5.85 -11.34 -23.13
CA CYS A 571 -4.40 -11.46 -23.17
C CYS A 571 -3.97 -12.79 -23.82
N ASN A 572 -2.73 -12.84 -24.32
CA ASN A 572 -2.13 -14.07 -24.82
C ASN A 572 -2.01 -15.09 -23.67
N GLY A 573 -2.24 -16.39 -23.94
CA GLY A 573 -2.06 -17.45 -22.94
C GLY A 573 -0.62 -17.62 -22.43
N LEU A 574 0.36 -17.02 -23.12
CA LEU A 574 1.76 -16.91 -22.68
C LEU A 574 2.04 -15.69 -21.78
N ASP A 575 1.09 -14.75 -21.63
CA ASP A 575 1.22 -13.60 -20.74
C ASP A 575 0.78 -13.98 -19.31
N ASP A 576 1.74 -14.37 -18.48
CA ASP A 576 1.48 -14.60 -17.05
C ASP A 576 1.02 -13.31 -16.37
N ALA A 577 -0.11 -13.39 -15.68
CA ALA A 577 -0.72 -12.26 -14.96
C ALA A 577 0.03 -11.88 -13.67
N ASN A 578 0.95 -12.73 -13.18
CA ASN A 578 1.66 -12.56 -11.91
C ASN A 578 3.02 -11.87 -12.08
N SER A 579 3.70 -12.15 -13.19
CA SER A 579 4.87 -11.42 -13.66
C SER A 579 4.58 -9.92 -13.75
N THR A 580 5.38 -9.12 -13.05
CA THR A 580 5.11 -7.70 -12.76
C THR A 580 6.35 -6.83 -12.81
N TRP A 581 7.47 -7.29 -12.26
CA TRP A 581 8.69 -6.49 -12.18
C TRP A 581 9.19 -6.07 -13.58
N ASN A 582 9.23 -4.78 -13.83
CA ASN A 582 9.55 -4.16 -15.13
C ASN A 582 8.68 -4.59 -16.33
N VAL A 583 7.58 -5.32 -16.12
CA VAL A 583 6.65 -5.75 -17.18
C VAL A 583 5.80 -4.59 -17.67
N THR A 584 5.75 -4.40 -18.99
CA THR A 584 4.96 -3.33 -19.64
C THR A 584 3.46 -3.67 -19.67
N LEU A 585 2.61 -2.70 -19.31
CA LEU A 585 1.15 -2.79 -19.34
C LEU A 585 0.62 -3.10 -20.74
N GLN A 586 -0.35 -4.01 -20.79
CA GLN A 586 -1.05 -4.42 -22.00
C GLN A 586 -2.53 -4.01 -21.90
N ALA A 587 -3.12 -3.58 -23.02
CA ALA A 587 -4.54 -3.25 -23.09
C ALA A 587 -5.40 -4.52 -23.32
N CYS A 588 -5.27 -5.51 -22.43
CA CYS A 588 -5.97 -6.79 -22.52
C CYS A 588 -6.52 -7.28 -21.16
N MET A 589 -7.36 -8.31 -21.18
CA MET A 589 -7.89 -9.00 -19.98
C MET A 589 -7.42 -10.45 -19.89
N HIS A 590 -6.97 -10.88 -18.71
CA HIS A 590 -6.92 -12.30 -18.35
C HIS A 590 -8.33 -12.82 -18.05
N LYS A 591 -8.57 -14.11 -18.33
CA LYS A 591 -9.80 -14.81 -17.91
C LYS A 591 -9.85 -14.95 -16.38
N VAL A 592 -11.04 -15.22 -15.85
CA VAL A 592 -11.20 -15.70 -14.46
C VAL A 592 -10.80 -17.18 -14.40
N PRO A 593 -9.94 -17.59 -13.46
CA PRO A 593 -9.65 -19.00 -13.16
C PRO A 593 -10.91 -19.84 -12.94
N THR A 594 -10.99 -20.99 -13.60
CA THR A 594 -12.15 -21.92 -13.50
C THR A 594 -11.81 -23.27 -12.91
N ASP A 595 -10.53 -23.64 -12.82
CA ASP A 595 -10.12 -24.86 -12.13
C ASP A 595 -10.15 -24.64 -10.61
N MET A 596 -10.78 -25.56 -9.87
CA MET A 596 -10.93 -25.45 -8.41
C MET A 596 -9.60 -25.56 -7.65
N SER A 597 -8.53 -26.03 -8.30
CA SER A 597 -7.16 -26.04 -7.80
C SER A 597 -6.35 -24.78 -8.18
N GLU A 598 -6.80 -24.00 -9.17
CA GLU A 598 -6.11 -22.79 -9.63
C GLU A 598 -6.36 -21.61 -8.67
N ARG A 599 -5.33 -20.79 -8.46
CA ARG A 599 -5.41 -19.61 -7.59
C ARG A 599 -6.36 -18.54 -8.15
N GLY A 600 -7.42 -18.23 -7.41
CA GLY A 600 -8.39 -17.18 -7.73
C GLY A 600 -9.76 -17.67 -8.21
N SER A 601 -9.94 -18.98 -8.40
CA SER A 601 -11.26 -19.59 -8.67
C SER A 601 -12.16 -19.60 -7.43
N GLN A 602 -11.57 -19.67 -6.24
CA GLN A 602 -12.28 -19.58 -4.95
C GLN A 602 -11.84 -18.33 -4.17
N TRP A 603 -12.67 -17.87 -3.24
CA TRP A 603 -12.29 -16.81 -2.31
C TRP A 603 -11.47 -17.35 -1.14
N PRO A 604 -10.56 -16.54 -0.56
CA PRO A 604 -9.99 -16.83 0.75
C PRO A 604 -11.09 -16.96 1.81
N GLU A 605 -10.76 -17.60 2.94
CA GLU A 605 -11.59 -17.55 4.14
C GLU A 605 -11.86 -16.11 4.59
N ASN A 606 -12.90 -15.93 5.41
CA ASN A 606 -13.10 -14.66 6.09
C ASN A 606 -11.94 -14.38 7.07
N TRP A 607 -11.66 -13.10 7.30
CA TRP A 607 -10.83 -12.64 8.41
C TRP A 607 -11.54 -12.98 9.75
N LEU A 608 -10.87 -13.46 10.79
CA LEU A 608 -9.42 -13.69 10.95
C LEU A 608 -8.88 -15.01 10.36
N HIS A 609 -9.76 -15.98 10.07
CA HIS A 609 -9.37 -17.38 9.78
C HIS A 609 -8.32 -17.53 8.65
N ARG A 610 -8.37 -16.69 7.61
CA ARG A 610 -7.39 -16.74 6.51
C ARG A 610 -5.93 -16.49 6.91
N LEU A 611 -5.68 -15.82 8.04
CA LEU A 611 -4.32 -15.51 8.50
C LEU A 611 -3.49 -16.76 8.83
N GLY A 612 -4.13 -17.81 9.35
CA GLY A 612 -3.49 -19.05 9.79
C GLY A 612 -3.81 -20.28 8.94
N LYS A 613 -4.63 -20.15 7.89
CA LYS A 613 -5.03 -21.27 7.03
C LYS A 613 -4.20 -21.30 5.75
N PRO A 614 -3.54 -22.42 5.39
CA PRO A 614 -2.90 -22.57 4.09
C PRO A 614 -3.90 -22.35 2.94
N PRO A 615 -3.52 -21.66 1.84
CA PRO A 615 -4.40 -21.47 0.70
C PRO A 615 -4.80 -22.79 0.03
N TYR A 616 -6.03 -22.85 -0.50
CA TYR A 616 -6.60 -24.09 -1.07
C TYR A 616 -5.82 -24.63 -2.29
N TRP A 617 -5.17 -23.73 -3.03
CA TRP A 617 -4.37 -23.99 -4.23
C TRP A 617 -2.89 -24.31 -3.91
N LEU A 618 -2.48 -24.23 -2.64
CA LEU A 618 -1.14 -24.59 -2.21
C LEU A 618 -1.04 -26.11 -2.06
N ASN A 619 -0.05 -26.73 -2.68
CA ASN A 619 0.06 -28.20 -2.74
C ASN A 619 0.35 -28.82 -1.36
N LYS A 620 -0.11 -30.06 -1.13
CA LYS A 620 0.21 -30.83 0.09
C LYS A 620 1.58 -31.50 0.04
N VAL A 621 2.14 -31.69 -1.16
CA VAL A 621 3.43 -32.33 -1.43
C VAL A 621 4.23 -31.39 -2.32
N ALA A 622 5.54 -31.28 -2.10
CA ALA A 622 6.42 -30.46 -2.91
C ALA A 622 6.52 -31.05 -4.32
N VAL A 623 6.02 -30.31 -5.32
CA VAL A 623 6.17 -30.65 -6.74
C VAL A 623 7.11 -29.64 -7.36
N ASN A 624 8.25 -30.11 -7.87
CA ASN A 624 9.27 -29.29 -8.54
C ASN A 624 9.74 -28.09 -7.68
N GLY A 625 10.01 -28.33 -6.39
CA GLY A 625 10.48 -27.30 -5.46
C GLY A 625 9.45 -26.24 -5.04
N LYS A 626 8.17 -26.40 -5.41
CA LYS A 626 7.11 -25.47 -5.02
C LYS A 626 6.69 -25.63 -3.55
N ALA A 627 6.41 -24.49 -2.94
CA ALA A 627 5.87 -24.33 -1.59
C ALA A 627 4.69 -25.25 -1.27
N THR A 628 4.64 -25.76 -0.04
CA THR A 628 3.61 -26.66 0.47
C THR A 628 2.81 -26.09 1.62
N GLN A 629 1.66 -26.71 1.91
CA GLN A 629 0.87 -26.44 3.12
C GLN A 629 1.66 -26.73 4.41
N GLY A 630 2.67 -27.61 4.35
CA GLY A 630 3.60 -27.87 5.47
C GLY A 630 4.50 -26.66 5.73
N ASP A 631 5.18 -26.15 4.70
CA ASP A 631 6.12 -25.04 4.81
C ASP A 631 5.44 -23.76 5.31
N PHE A 632 4.24 -23.47 4.83
CA PHE A 632 3.39 -22.37 5.32
C PHE A 632 3.11 -22.47 6.83
N THR A 633 2.87 -23.69 7.32
CA THR A 633 2.52 -23.95 8.72
C THR A 633 3.77 -23.88 9.60
N ALA A 634 4.88 -24.42 9.12
CA ALA A 634 6.19 -24.36 9.78
C ALA A 634 6.70 -22.91 9.92
N ASP A 635 6.63 -22.10 8.85
CA ASP A 635 6.96 -20.67 8.87
C ASP A 635 6.13 -19.91 9.92
N TYR A 636 4.81 -20.16 9.97
CA TYR A 636 3.96 -19.45 10.92
C TYR A 636 4.25 -19.81 12.38
N GLU A 637 4.42 -21.11 12.70
CA GLU A 637 4.73 -21.54 14.06
C GLU A 637 6.18 -21.18 14.46
N HIS A 638 7.14 -21.21 13.53
CA HIS A 638 8.50 -20.69 13.74
C HIS A 638 8.48 -19.22 14.17
N TRP A 639 7.87 -18.34 13.36
CA TRP A 639 7.81 -16.91 13.69
C TRP A 639 7.01 -16.63 14.95
N LYS A 640 5.91 -17.34 15.20
CA LYS A 640 5.13 -17.24 16.45
C LYS A 640 5.97 -17.58 17.68
N ASN A 641 6.86 -18.58 17.61
CA ASN A 641 7.79 -18.91 18.67
C ASN A 641 8.90 -17.85 18.82
N ILE A 642 9.58 -17.47 17.73
CA ILE A 642 10.64 -16.43 17.75
C ILE A 642 10.11 -15.08 18.26
N ILE A 643 8.91 -14.67 17.87
CA ILE A 643 8.28 -13.44 18.36
C ILE A 643 8.01 -13.52 19.87
N SER A 644 7.35 -14.58 20.33
CA SER A 644 6.92 -14.70 21.73
C SER A 644 8.07 -14.94 22.72
N GLN A 645 9.08 -15.71 22.33
CA GLN A 645 10.22 -16.06 23.18
C GLN A 645 11.32 -15.00 23.11
N THR A 646 11.76 -14.64 21.90
CA THR A 646 12.99 -13.85 21.70
C THR A 646 12.69 -12.37 21.47
N TYR A 647 11.83 -12.04 20.49
CA TYR A 647 11.73 -10.63 20.04
C TYR A 647 10.92 -9.74 20.99
N LEU A 648 9.85 -10.23 21.61
CA LEU A 648 9.02 -9.40 22.51
C LEU A 648 9.73 -9.07 23.84
N ASN A 649 10.62 -9.95 24.32
CA ASN A 649 11.18 -9.85 25.68
C ASN A 649 12.72 -9.80 25.74
N GLY A 650 13.44 -10.48 24.82
CA GLY A 650 14.89 -10.69 24.93
C GLY A 650 15.77 -9.61 24.29
N ILE A 651 15.31 -8.96 23.22
CA ILE A 651 16.15 -8.05 22.39
C ILE A 651 16.00 -6.55 22.72
N GLY A 652 15.32 -6.20 23.82
CA GLY A 652 15.18 -4.82 24.30
C GLY A 652 14.32 -3.87 23.45
N VAL A 653 13.59 -4.37 22.45
CA VAL A 653 12.74 -3.56 21.56
C VAL A 653 11.49 -3.06 22.30
N SER A 654 11.30 -1.74 22.34
CA SER A 654 10.08 -1.13 22.90
C SER A 654 8.92 -1.17 21.88
N TRP A 655 8.28 -2.34 21.76
CA TRP A 655 7.22 -2.63 20.77
C TRP A 655 6.02 -1.68 20.81
N SER A 656 5.75 -1.02 21.94
CA SER A 656 4.73 0.04 22.06
C SER A 656 5.07 1.32 21.31
N SER A 657 6.33 1.49 20.88
CA SER A 657 6.81 2.64 20.08
C SER A 657 7.02 2.33 18.58
N ILE A 658 6.71 1.11 18.16
CA ILE A 658 6.84 0.63 16.78
C ILE A 658 5.46 0.65 16.09
N ARG A 659 5.38 1.19 14.87
CA ARG A 659 4.12 1.23 14.08
C ARG A 659 4.32 0.79 12.64
N ASN A 660 5.31 1.35 11.95
CA ASN A 660 5.67 1.08 10.56
C ASN A 660 6.79 0.04 10.53
N VAL A 661 6.46 -1.20 10.19
CA VAL A 661 7.42 -2.31 10.09
C VAL A 661 7.61 -2.71 8.63
N MET A 662 8.82 -3.14 8.27
CA MET A 662 9.08 -3.85 7.02
C MET A 662 9.75 -5.18 7.32
N ASP A 663 9.26 -6.24 6.69
CA ASP A 663 9.95 -7.52 6.58
C ASP A 663 10.62 -7.55 5.20
N MET A 664 11.93 -7.38 5.16
CA MET A 664 12.71 -7.16 3.94
C MET A 664 12.86 -8.42 3.09
N ARG A 665 12.63 -9.61 3.68
CA ARG A 665 12.61 -10.90 2.99
C ARG A 665 11.50 -11.80 3.56
N ALA A 666 10.26 -11.39 3.31
CA ALA A 666 9.08 -12.13 3.74
C ALA A 666 8.93 -13.43 2.93
N VAL A 667 8.91 -14.58 3.59
CA VAL A 667 8.61 -15.88 2.96
C VAL A 667 7.10 -16.05 2.84
N TYR A 668 6.41 -16.75 3.75
CA TYR A 668 4.94 -16.87 3.71
C TYR A 668 4.23 -15.81 4.58
N GLY A 669 4.97 -14.77 5.02
CA GLY A 669 4.45 -13.71 5.89
C GLY A 669 4.22 -14.13 7.34
N GLY A 670 4.82 -15.24 7.81
CA GLY A 670 4.69 -15.73 9.17
C GLY A 670 5.12 -14.72 10.23
N PHE A 671 6.19 -13.95 9.98
CA PHE A 671 6.62 -12.83 10.83
C PHE A 671 5.48 -11.80 11.03
N ALA A 672 4.90 -11.31 9.92
CA ALA A 672 3.78 -10.37 9.99
C ALA A 672 2.50 -10.98 10.59
N ALA A 673 2.28 -12.28 10.43
CA ALA A 673 1.17 -13.00 11.05
C ALA A 673 1.37 -13.21 12.57
N ALA A 674 2.61 -13.40 13.04
CA ALA A 674 2.95 -13.50 14.45
C ALA A 674 2.79 -12.16 15.19
N LEU A 675 3.03 -11.02 14.51
CA LEU A 675 2.84 -9.68 15.06
C LEU A 675 1.36 -9.21 15.13
N LYS A 676 0.38 -10.07 14.78
CA LYS A 676 -1.04 -9.69 14.60
C LYS A 676 -1.72 -8.96 15.76
N ASP A 677 -1.28 -9.21 16.99
CA ASP A 677 -1.91 -8.64 18.19
C ASP A 677 -1.34 -7.26 18.56
N LEU A 678 -0.15 -6.91 18.02
CA LEU A 678 0.42 -5.58 18.12
C LEU A 678 -0.29 -4.61 17.17
N LYS A 679 -0.28 -3.31 17.48
CA LYS A 679 -0.87 -2.27 16.61
C LYS A 679 0.10 -1.76 15.54
N VAL A 680 0.87 -2.66 14.96
CA VAL A 680 1.79 -2.41 13.82
C VAL A 680 1.08 -2.59 12.47
N TRP A 681 1.77 -2.28 11.39
CA TRP A 681 1.55 -2.87 10.07
C TRP A 681 2.91 -3.26 9.46
N VAL A 682 2.93 -4.30 8.63
CA VAL A 682 4.16 -4.82 8.02
C VAL A 682 4.07 -4.69 6.50
N MET A 683 5.05 -4.01 5.90
CA MET A 683 5.37 -4.16 4.48
C MET A 683 6.12 -5.49 4.29
N ASN A 684 5.48 -6.50 3.72
CA ASN A 684 6.11 -7.79 3.43
C ASN A 684 6.79 -7.71 2.05
N VAL A 685 8.12 -7.67 2.00
CA VAL A 685 8.88 -7.56 0.75
C VAL A 685 9.31 -8.95 0.29
N VAL A 686 8.97 -9.29 -0.95
CA VAL A 686 9.41 -10.52 -1.62
C VAL A 686 10.48 -10.15 -2.65
N PRO A 687 11.76 -10.53 -2.45
CA PRO A 687 12.82 -10.27 -3.42
C PRO A 687 12.53 -10.91 -4.79
N ILE A 688 12.81 -10.21 -5.89
CA ILE A 688 12.51 -10.68 -7.26
C ILE A 688 13.29 -11.94 -7.69
N ASP A 689 14.34 -12.28 -6.96
CA ASP A 689 15.21 -13.44 -7.10
C ASP A 689 14.86 -14.58 -6.12
N SER A 690 13.80 -14.41 -5.33
CA SER A 690 13.25 -15.43 -4.43
C SER A 690 11.98 -16.11 -5.02
N PRO A 691 11.56 -17.27 -4.49
CA PRO A 691 10.32 -17.92 -4.93
C PRO A 691 9.09 -17.03 -4.77
N ASP A 692 8.13 -17.09 -5.71
CA ASP A 692 6.93 -16.25 -5.65
C ASP A 692 5.96 -16.66 -4.53
N THR A 693 6.14 -16.06 -3.35
CA THR A 693 5.28 -16.22 -2.18
C THR A 693 4.29 -15.08 -1.98
N LEU A 694 4.42 -13.98 -2.73
CA LEU A 694 3.59 -12.78 -2.51
C LEU A 694 2.07 -13.04 -2.65
N PRO A 695 1.58 -13.88 -3.58
CA PRO A 695 0.18 -14.28 -3.60
C PRO A 695 -0.27 -14.93 -2.28
N ILE A 696 0.58 -15.73 -1.63
CA ILE A 696 0.28 -16.42 -0.35
C ILE A 696 0.13 -15.39 0.77
N ILE A 697 1.02 -14.39 0.84
CA ILE A 697 0.94 -13.28 1.81
C ILE A 697 -0.40 -12.53 1.66
N TYR A 698 -0.86 -12.30 0.43
CA TYR A 698 -2.16 -11.66 0.18
C TYR A 698 -3.37 -12.57 0.47
N GLU A 699 -3.29 -13.89 0.29
CA GLU A 699 -4.32 -14.84 0.76
C GLU A 699 -4.50 -14.74 2.28
N ARG A 700 -3.40 -14.62 3.03
CA ARG A 700 -3.42 -14.44 4.51
C ARG A 700 -4.09 -13.14 4.97
N GLY A 701 -4.41 -12.21 4.07
CA GLY A 701 -4.96 -10.91 4.42
C GLY A 701 -3.93 -9.92 4.95
N LEU A 702 -2.67 -10.08 4.52
CA LEU A 702 -1.54 -9.17 4.74
C LEU A 702 -1.29 -8.32 3.48
N ILE A 703 -0.31 -7.42 3.53
CA ILE A 703 0.11 -6.55 2.42
C ILE A 703 1.60 -6.67 2.17
N GLY A 704 2.02 -6.55 0.91
CA GLY A 704 3.41 -6.70 0.51
C GLY A 704 3.68 -6.26 -0.92
N ILE A 705 4.92 -6.44 -1.38
CA ILE A 705 5.41 -5.93 -2.66
C ILE A 705 6.59 -6.77 -3.18
N TYR A 706 6.75 -6.87 -4.49
CA TYR A 706 8.01 -7.34 -5.09
C TYR A 706 9.06 -6.22 -5.10
N HIS A 707 10.33 -6.55 -4.87
CA HIS A 707 11.43 -5.57 -4.95
C HIS A 707 12.77 -6.20 -5.33
N ASP A 708 13.64 -5.45 -6.00
CA ASP A 708 15.07 -5.76 -6.09
C ASP A 708 15.87 -4.87 -5.13
N TRP A 709 16.42 -5.46 -4.07
CA TRP A 709 17.21 -4.75 -3.07
C TRP A 709 18.58 -4.27 -3.56
N CYS A 710 18.99 -4.64 -4.78
CA CYS A 710 20.12 -3.98 -5.45
C CYS A 710 19.74 -2.60 -6.04
N GLU A 711 18.47 -2.20 -5.96
CA GLU A 711 17.96 -0.88 -6.31
C GLU A 711 17.37 -0.16 -5.07
N SER A 712 17.01 1.12 -5.20
CA SER A 712 16.35 1.87 -4.11
C SER A 712 14.85 1.60 -4.04
N PHE A 713 14.31 1.55 -2.81
CA PHE A 713 12.91 1.24 -2.51
C PHE A 713 11.99 2.45 -2.74
N ASN A 714 10.78 2.19 -3.21
CA ASN A 714 9.76 3.18 -3.55
C ASN A 714 9.03 3.77 -2.32
N THR A 715 9.81 4.41 -1.43
CA THR A 715 9.34 5.08 -0.20
C THR A 715 10.15 6.34 0.06
N TYR A 716 9.56 7.28 0.81
CA TYR A 716 10.30 8.44 1.32
C TYR A 716 11.36 8.03 2.34
N PRO A 717 12.45 8.79 2.49
CA PRO A 717 13.39 8.58 3.59
C PRO A 717 12.70 8.66 4.96
N ARG A 718 13.25 7.95 5.97
CA ARG A 718 12.79 7.94 7.36
C ARG A 718 11.31 7.49 7.51
N SER A 719 10.92 6.43 6.80
CA SER A 719 9.52 5.94 6.80
C SER A 719 9.23 4.85 7.85
N TYR A 720 10.20 3.98 8.13
CA TYR A 720 9.99 2.78 8.96
C TYR A 720 10.60 2.92 10.35
N ASP A 721 9.91 2.38 11.37
CA ASP A 721 10.38 2.32 12.76
C ASP A 721 11.21 1.06 13.00
N LEU A 722 10.86 -0.04 12.33
CA LEU A 722 11.57 -1.32 12.40
C LEU A 722 11.74 -1.95 11.02
N LEU A 723 12.97 -2.37 10.70
CA LEU A 723 13.30 -3.22 9.56
C LEU A 723 13.70 -4.60 10.10
N HIS A 724 13.19 -5.65 9.46
CA HIS A 724 13.52 -7.03 9.75
C HIS A 724 14.12 -7.69 8.51
N ALA A 725 15.25 -8.38 8.65
CA ALA A 725 15.93 -9.08 7.58
C ALA A 725 16.33 -10.48 8.04
N ASP A 726 15.75 -11.51 7.43
CA ASP A 726 16.11 -12.91 7.68
C ASP A 726 16.74 -13.49 6.40
N ASN A 727 18.00 -13.94 6.49
CA ASN A 727 18.82 -14.53 5.44
C ASN A 727 18.87 -13.72 4.13
N LEU A 728 18.85 -12.39 4.27
CA LEU A 728 18.82 -11.46 3.14
C LEU A 728 20.22 -11.06 2.69
N PHE A 729 21.12 -10.71 3.60
CA PHE A 729 22.40 -10.10 3.26
C PHE A 729 23.38 -11.13 2.68
N ALA A 730 23.40 -12.39 3.16
CA ALA A 730 24.09 -13.50 2.49
C ALA A 730 23.57 -13.77 1.07
N THR A 731 22.31 -13.42 0.77
CA THR A 731 21.73 -13.55 -0.57
C THR A 731 22.18 -12.38 -1.44
N LEU A 732 22.05 -11.14 -0.96
CA LEU A 732 22.39 -9.93 -1.72
C LEU A 732 23.89 -9.78 -2.01
N LYS A 733 24.78 -10.21 -1.10
CA LYS A 733 26.25 -10.16 -1.29
C LYS A 733 26.73 -10.88 -2.55
N LYS A 734 25.92 -11.82 -3.08
CA LYS A 734 26.17 -12.57 -4.32
C LYS A 734 25.75 -11.82 -5.59
N ARG A 735 24.96 -10.75 -5.47
CA ARG A 735 24.43 -9.94 -6.59
C ARG A 735 24.93 -8.49 -6.59
N CYS A 736 25.05 -7.86 -5.43
CA CYS A 736 25.44 -6.46 -5.30
C CYS A 736 26.20 -6.18 -3.99
N LYS A 737 26.86 -5.01 -3.92
CA LYS A 737 27.66 -4.59 -2.77
C LYS A 737 26.74 -4.25 -1.59
N LEU A 738 27.09 -4.71 -0.38
CA LEU A 738 26.26 -4.46 0.81
C LEU A 738 26.28 -2.99 1.28
N VAL A 739 27.33 -2.22 0.98
CA VAL A 739 27.46 -0.81 1.41
C VAL A 739 26.31 0.08 0.88
N PRO A 740 25.96 0.11 -0.42
CA PRO A 740 24.74 0.79 -0.89
C PRO A 740 23.43 0.22 -0.33
N VAL A 741 23.35 -1.10 -0.09
CA VAL A 741 22.15 -1.70 0.55
C VAL A 741 21.98 -1.16 1.97
N LEU A 742 23.07 -1.00 2.73
CA LEU A 742 23.00 -0.42 4.07
C LEU A 742 22.75 1.11 4.03
N ALA A 743 23.20 1.82 2.99
CA ALA A 743 22.83 3.21 2.77
C ALA A 743 21.32 3.37 2.47
N GLU A 744 20.72 2.43 1.72
CA GLU A 744 19.28 2.36 1.49
C GLU A 744 18.50 2.00 2.79
N VAL A 745 19.03 1.09 3.60
CA VAL A 745 18.51 0.76 4.95
C VAL A 745 18.55 1.99 5.86
N ASP A 746 19.66 2.74 5.92
CA ASP A 746 19.71 4.04 6.62
C ASP A 746 18.69 5.03 6.03
N ARG A 747 18.56 5.10 4.70
CA ARG A 747 17.63 6.03 4.05
C ARG A 747 16.19 5.78 4.51
N ILE A 748 15.72 4.53 4.49
CA ILE A 748 14.31 4.21 4.80
C ILE A 748 14.02 4.12 6.30
N LEU A 749 15.01 3.82 7.14
CA LEU A 749 14.89 3.73 8.61
C LEU A 749 14.91 5.11 9.26
N ARG A 750 14.01 5.32 10.22
CA ARG A 750 13.95 6.54 11.05
C ARG A 750 15.16 6.65 12.00
N PRO A 751 15.61 7.86 12.37
CA PRO A 751 16.39 8.04 13.60
C PRO A 751 15.65 7.43 14.79
N GLU A 752 16.39 6.76 15.68
CA GLU A 752 15.91 5.83 16.73
C GLU A 752 15.18 4.57 16.22
N GLY A 753 15.07 4.37 14.91
CA GLY A 753 14.54 3.14 14.32
C GLY A 753 15.51 1.96 14.47
N ILE A 754 14.97 0.75 14.38
CA ILE A 754 15.68 -0.51 14.70
C ILE A 754 15.81 -1.37 13.44
N LEU A 755 16.99 -1.95 13.24
CA LEU A 755 17.22 -3.03 12.27
C LEU A 755 17.50 -4.32 13.05
N ILE A 756 16.69 -5.35 12.77
CA ILE A 756 16.92 -6.73 13.23
C ILE A 756 17.40 -7.55 12.03
N VAL A 757 18.53 -8.23 12.19
CA VAL A 757 19.13 -9.09 11.17
C VAL A 757 19.33 -10.50 11.72
N ARG A 758 18.89 -11.52 10.97
CA ARG A 758 19.26 -12.92 11.14
C ARG A 758 19.95 -13.38 9.86
N ASP A 759 21.22 -13.75 9.92
CA ASP A 759 22.03 -14.09 8.74
C ASP A 759 23.28 -14.90 9.19
N ASP A 760 24.11 -15.33 8.23
CA ASP A 760 25.36 -16.04 8.52
C ASP A 760 26.31 -15.20 9.42
N MET A 761 27.08 -15.85 10.31
CA MET A 761 27.97 -15.15 11.26
C MET A 761 28.98 -14.18 10.61
N GLU A 762 29.50 -14.49 9.42
CA GLU A 762 30.37 -13.57 8.66
C GLU A 762 29.63 -12.29 8.24
N ILE A 763 28.39 -12.45 7.80
CA ILE A 763 27.52 -11.37 7.34
C ILE A 763 27.10 -10.49 8.52
N ILE A 764 26.70 -11.12 9.63
CA ILE A 764 26.37 -10.41 10.88
C ILE A 764 27.56 -9.57 11.36
N SER A 765 28.78 -10.09 11.27
CA SER A 765 30.01 -9.34 11.58
C SER A 765 30.26 -8.16 10.63
N GLU A 766 30.01 -8.33 9.33
CA GLU A 766 30.13 -7.27 8.32
C GLU A 766 29.07 -6.16 8.52
N ILE A 767 27.81 -6.53 8.77
CA ILE A 767 26.72 -5.59 9.05
C ILE A 767 26.96 -4.86 10.39
N GLU A 768 27.41 -5.54 11.45
CA GLU A 768 27.71 -4.91 12.74
C GLU A 768 28.88 -3.92 12.62
N SER A 769 29.92 -4.25 11.85
CA SER A 769 31.05 -3.36 11.55
C SER A 769 30.59 -2.10 10.80
N MET A 770 29.78 -2.26 9.75
CA MET A 770 29.19 -1.12 9.05
C MET A 770 28.26 -0.30 9.96
N ALA A 771 27.41 -0.92 10.78
CA ALA A 771 26.52 -0.21 11.71
C ALA A 771 27.31 0.62 12.74
N LYS A 772 28.41 0.09 13.28
CA LYS A 772 29.34 0.85 14.16
C LYS A 772 29.96 2.04 13.44
N SER A 773 30.37 1.89 12.17
CA SER A 773 30.90 3.00 11.36
C SER A 773 29.86 4.08 11.02
N LEU A 774 28.57 3.73 10.99
CA LEU A 774 27.43 4.65 10.91
C LEU A 774 27.09 5.32 12.25
N GLN A 775 27.83 5.04 13.32
CA GLN A 775 27.54 5.42 14.70
C GLN A 775 26.15 4.95 15.18
N TRP A 776 25.74 3.74 14.80
CA TRP A 776 24.54 3.10 15.32
C TRP A 776 24.84 2.33 16.60
N GLU A 777 23.87 2.24 17.50
CA GLU A 777 24.00 1.55 18.78
C GLU A 777 23.68 0.06 18.61
N VAL A 778 24.64 -0.82 18.86
CA VAL A 778 24.39 -2.27 18.99
C VAL A 778 23.60 -2.50 20.27
N ARG A 779 22.37 -3.03 20.13
CA ARG A 779 21.45 -3.29 21.25
C ARG A 779 21.54 -4.73 21.74
N PHE A 780 21.76 -5.67 20.82
CA PHE A 780 21.85 -7.10 21.10
C PHE A 780 22.58 -7.80 19.95
N THR A 781 23.55 -8.66 20.27
CA THR A 781 24.17 -9.59 19.31
C THR A 781 24.22 -10.97 19.96
N HIS A 782 23.79 -12.00 19.23
CA HIS A 782 23.80 -13.39 19.67
C HIS A 782 24.14 -14.32 18.50
N SER A 783 24.58 -15.54 18.79
CA SER A 783 25.07 -16.51 17.81
C SER A 783 24.77 -17.94 18.28
N GLU A 784 24.03 -18.69 17.47
CA GLU A 784 23.62 -20.07 17.74
C GLU A 784 23.59 -20.84 16.40
N ASP A 785 24.13 -22.07 16.37
CA ASP A 785 24.17 -22.94 15.18
C ASP A 785 24.56 -22.24 13.86
N ASN A 786 25.70 -21.52 13.89
CA ASN A 786 26.23 -20.67 12.80
C ASN A 786 25.33 -19.52 12.31
N THR A 787 24.15 -19.33 12.89
CA THR A 787 23.25 -18.21 12.61
C THR A 787 23.46 -17.11 13.65
N GLY A 788 23.73 -15.88 13.21
CA GLY A 788 23.78 -14.72 14.10
C GLY A 788 22.44 -13.99 14.14
N LEU A 789 22.10 -13.42 15.29
CA LEU A 789 20.98 -12.48 15.49
C LEU A 789 21.53 -11.15 16.01
N LEU A 790 21.39 -10.11 15.19
CA LEU A 790 21.86 -8.75 15.45
C LEU A 790 20.67 -7.79 15.56
N CYS A 791 20.67 -6.94 16.58
CA CYS A 791 19.73 -5.83 16.75
C CYS A 791 20.54 -4.54 16.91
N VAL A 792 20.39 -3.61 15.96
CA VAL A 792 21.04 -2.29 15.98
C VAL A 792 20.00 -1.18 15.92
N GLN A 793 20.24 -0.10 16.66
CA GLN A 793 19.39 1.09 16.67
C GLN A 793 20.11 2.26 16.01
N LYS A 794 19.47 2.84 14.99
CA LYS A 794 19.97 4.00 14.26
C LYS A 794 19.95 5.24 15.13
N THR A 795 21.07 5.98 15.18
CA THR A 795 21.15 7.27 15.87
C THR A 795 20.74 8.44 14.95
N PHE A 796 20.81 9.68 15.47
CA PHE A 796 20.65 10.90 14.67
C PHE A 796 21.91 11.29 13.88
N TRP A 797 22.98 10.49 13.93
CA TRP A 797 24.26 10.87 13.34
C TRP A 797 24.23 11.01 11.81
N ARG A 798 25.02 11.97 11.33
CA ARG A 798 25.36 12.18 9.92
C ARG A 798 26.83 12.61 9.80
N PRO A 799 27.55 12.16 8.75
CA PRO A 799 28.93 12.59 8.49
C PRO A 799 28.99 14.06 8.08
N VAL A 800 30.19 14.66 8.18
CA VAL A 800 30.45 16.05 7.75
C VAL A 800 30.81 16.12 6.26
N ASN A 801 31.42 15.06 5.72
CA ASN A 801 31.81 14.98 4.31
C ASN A 801 30.58 14.80 3.41
N VAL A 802 30.63 15.39 2.21
CA VAL A 802 29.50 15.47 1.28
C VAL A 802 29.83 14.76 -0.04
N GLU A 803 28.84 14.11 -0.64
CA GLU A 803 28.91 13.51 -1.99
C GLU A 803 27.82 14.09 -2.88
N THR A 804 28.21 14.72 -3.99
CA THR A 804 27.25 15.29 -4.95
C THR A 804 26.83 14.23 -5.96
N ILE A 805 25.56 13.82 -5.93
CA ILE A 805 25.06 12.78 -6.85
C ILE A 805 24.66 13.43 -8.17
N ALA A 806 25.56 13.38 -9.15
CA ALA A 806 25.42 14.10 -10.42
C ALA A 806 24.15 13.77 -11.23
N SER A 807 23.57 12.57 -11.06
CA SER A 807 22.30 12.19 -11.69
C SER A 807 21.06 12.87 -11.07
N ALA A 808 21.20 13.43 -9.87
CA ALA A 808 20.13 14.06 -9.08
C ALA A 808 20.32 15.58 -8.85
N ILE A 809 21.18 16.20 -9.66
CA ILE A 809 21.31 17.67 -9.77
C ILE A 809 20.52 18.14 -10.99
N ALA A 810 19.65 19.13 -10.77
CA ALA A 810 18.88 19.81 -11.81
C ALA A 810 19.73 20.87 -12.53
#